data_AF-A0A832APD9-F1
#
_entry.id   AF-A0A832APD9-F1
#
_cell.length_a   1.000
_cell.length_b   1.000
_cell.length_c   1.000
_cell.angle_alpha   90.00
_cell.angle_beta   90.00
_cell.angle_gamma   90.00
#
_symmetry.space_group_name_H-M   'P 1'
#
loop_
_entity.id
_entity.type
_entity.pdbx_description
1 polymer ?
#
loop_
_entity_poly.entity_id
_entity_poly.type
_entity_poly.pdbx_seq_one_letter_code
_entity_poly.pdbx_strand_id
1 'polypeptide(L)'
;MKQSQHRSVLVATLLVVAWCLHVAGPSASAQVVWDAGGDGVNWSDGVNWVGDSTPGGGSSVQFDNTGGLGTTNSVNDAPRTISGLYIRNTSGQHTINLNGSTLSFDTNNRQFFVADNVSGSSLHMYNGTMNVLTNADFRVGYKSGRVGTLTFGSGTTLLSHQMNYFLVGEDGGQGYVDLSSASGTLSVRHNGYRIEIGGGTSASGTVLLGSSIDTYFGTSASDRTALWVGANYSSSGNTTGTLIKTGGHFEAYMQDSSGYSLSVGNNNSGSGPSTATGLIDLTGTTSGTFSISGSNVRIGRGNGTGTVHLGSGVTASFGVPANPIDFRIAEAFSGGSSAGTLTKSGGEFNAYFGTLYVGYNHDSGGGSASGLLNLTGTTSGVLSNSGSDLRIGGQRDATGTVHLGNGKTVLLGKPGFTSLFVGKTFGTGGTASAGTFTMGSGTMDAYFAQMHVGHNGNSSANSATGYVDLSGVTSGTITNDHNLIGEVWVGYGRNATGTLLLCATADQIGASSSSRTRIRVGDNTDNHSGTLSAGTLTKSGGSFEGWFNEWHVGYNGNTSGNSVNGTMDLSGTTFTANGINSSDTLYFGVGRDATGLVRLPSGNVTAPNMIVGDSDTGTEAGGSGTLDLRGTTFTVSNTGSINTSGNLMGRGTLTAATFIMNGRTTATNGTLTVSYSTFNNTVENPTSGGNG
;
A
#
# COMPACT_ATOMS: atom_id res chain seq x y z
N MET A 1 35.16 70.21 44.52
CA MET A 1 35.28 70.02 45.98
C MET A 1 33.88 69.95 46.58
N LYS A 2 33.69 69.01 47.52
CA LYS A 2 32.54 68.70 48.38
C LYS A 2 31.37 67.86 47.80
N GLN A 3 31.39 66.61 48.26
CA GLN A 3 30.32 65.61 48.33
C GLN A 3 29.10 66.09 49.12
N SER A 4 27.91 65.54 48.86
CA SER A 4 27.32 64.48 49.72
C SER A 4 25.96 63.98 49.21
N GLN A 5 25.90 62.66 49.06
CA GLN A 5 24.81 61.70 49.30
C GLN A 5 23.41 62.19 49.75
N HIS A 6 22.34 61.57 49.21
CA HIS A 6 21.53 60.55 49.91
C HIS A 6 20.40 59.99 49.01
N ARG A 7 20.23 58.65 49.07
CA ARG A 7 19.04 57.90 48.63
C ARG A 7 17.96 57.96 49.73
N SER A 8 16.67 57.97 49.34
CA SER A 8 15.49 57.41 50.03
C SER A 8 14.24 57.64 49.15
N VAL A 9 13.57 56.62 48.57
CA VAL A 9 12.44 55.83 49.12
C VAL A 9 11.07 56.56 49.04
N LEU A 10 10.25 56.11 48.07
CA LEU A 10 8.83 55.66 48.16
C LEU A 10 7.66 56.63 48.50
N VAL A 11 6.57 56.51 47.70
CA VAL A 11 5.11 56.77 47.98
C VAL A 11 4.68 58.25 48.06
N ALA A 12 3.57 58.78 47.52
CA ALA A 12 2.36 58.39 46.78
C ALA A 12 1.95 59.67 45.99
N THR A 13 1.31 59.65 44.83
CA THR A 13 -0.15 59.46 44.72
C THR A 13 -0.47 59.43 43.22
N LEU A 14 -0.72 58.25 42.67
CA LEU A 14 -1.36 58.05 41.38
C LEU A 14 -2.05 56.69 41.45
N LEU A 15 -3.14 56.65 42.21
CA LEU A 15 -4.00 55.49 42.37
C LEU A 15 -5.32 55.77 41.64
N VAL A 16 -5.71 54.79 40.81
CA VAL A 16 -7.05 54.51 40.28
C VAL A 16 -7.51 55.29 39.05
N VAL A 17 -6.98 54.96 37.86
CA VAL A 17 -7.79 54.62 36.65
C VAL A 17 -7.03 53.62 35.77
N ALA A 18 -6.47 52.58 36.39
CA ALA A 18 -5.91 51.44 35.67
C ALA A 18 -6.43 50.19 36.37
N TRP A 19 -7.64 49.78 35.99
CA TRP A 19 -8.21 48.44 36.04
C TRP A 19 -9.60 48.55 35.42
N CYS A 20 -9.98 47.55 34.62
CA CYS A 20 -11.15 47.51 33.73
C CYS A 20 -10.96 48.01 32.29
N LEU A 21 -9.77 47.88 31.69
CA LEU A 21 -9.77 47.24 30.37
C LEU A 21 -9.85 45.74 30.62
N HIS A 22 -11.07 45.25 30.85
CA HIS A 22 -11.38 43.88 30.49
C HIS A 22 -11.07 43.81 28.99
N VAL A 23 -9.96 43.16 28.63
CA VAL A 23 -9.97 42.40 27.38
C VAL A 23 -11.20 41.52 27.55
N ALA A 24 -12.27 41.84 26.82
CA ALA A 24 -13.41 40.94 26.71
C ALA A 24 -12.82 39.65 26.15
N GLY A 25 -12.55 38.69 27.04
CA GLY A 25 -12.44 37.30 26.63
C GLY A 25 -13.71 36.96 25.84
N PRO A 26 -13.65 35.96 24.93
CA PRO A 26 -14.81 35.57 24.15
C PRO A 26 -16.01 35.49 25.08
N SER A 27 -17.03 36.34 24.83
CA SER A 27 -18.23 36.38 25.64
C SER A 27 -18.76 34.95 25.71
N ALA A 28 -18.80 34.38 26.92
CA ALA A 28 -19.32 33.03 27.10
C ALA A 28 -20.74 33.01 26.51
N SER A 29 -20.95 32.18 25.49
CA SER A 29 -22.28 32.03 24.88
C SER A 29 -23.27 31.65 25.96
N ALA A 30 -24.41 32.35 26.06
CA ALA A 30 -25.43 32.01 27.04
C ALA A 30 -26.01 30.63 26.71
N GLN A 31 -25.88 29.67 27.63
CA GLN A 31 -26.47 28.35 27.47
C GLN A 31 -27.98 28.46 27.64
N VAL A 32 -28.74 27.96 26.66
CA VAL A 32 -30.22 27.95 26.68
C VAL A 32 -30.67 26.50 26.53
N VAL A 33 -31.41 26.00 27.53
CA VAL A 33 -31.77 24.59 27.65
C VAL A 33 -33.25 24.41 27.33
N TRP A 34 -33.56 23.42 26.48
CA TRP A 34 -34.92 23.02 26.18
C TRP A 34 -35.51 22.21 27.33
N ASP A 35 -36.58 22.70 27.95
CA ASP A 35 -37.31 21.99 29.01
C ASP A 35 -38.71 21.54 28.60
N ALA A 36 -39.21 22.02 27.46
CA ALA A 36 -40.58 21.80 26.99
C ALA A 36 -41.65 22.23 28.02
N GLY A 37 -41.41 23.30 28.77
CA GLY A 37 -42.38 23.83 29.74
C GLY A 37 -43.73 24.28 29.13
N GLY A 38 -43.75 24.58 27.82
CA GLY A 38 -44.92 25.01 27.06
C GLY A 38 -45.59 23.89 26.25
N ASP A 39 -45.87 24.15 24.96
CA ASP A 39 -46.45 23.14 24.05
C ASP A 39 -45.46 22.06 23.62
N GLY A 40 -44.16 22.28 23.84
CA GLY A 40 -43.08 21.39 23.43
C GLY A 40 -42.87 21.31 21.91
N VAL A 41 -43.41 22.27 21.14
CA VAL A 41 -43.41 22.23 19.68
C VAL A 41 -42.46 23.25 19.09
N ASN A 42 -42.45 24.52 19.53
CA ASN A 42 -41.78 25.61 18.80
C ASN A 42 -40.57 26.23 19.55
N TRP A 43 -39.53 26.63 18.83
CA TRP A 43 -38.38 27.35 19.40
C TRP A 43 -38.68 28.82 19.66
N SER A 44 -39.63 29.43 18.93
CA SER A 44 -40.05 30.80 19.19
C SER A 44 -40.99 30.94 20.40
N ASP A 45 -41.46 29.83 20.97
CA ASP A 45 -42.20 29.88 22.23
C ASP A 45 -41.20 29.86 23.39
N GLY A 46 -41.07 31.01 24.05
CA GLY A 46 -40.17 31.17 25.19
C GLY A 46 -40.42 30.14 26.28
N VAL A 47 -41.68 29.72 26.48
CA VAL A 47 -42.10 28.80 27.56
C VAL A 47 -41.56 27.38 27.36
N ASN A 48 -41.06 27.04 26.17
CA ASN A 48 -40.39 25.76 25.91
C ASN A 48 -38.91 25.72 26.34
N TRP A 49 -38.41 26.83 26.87
CA TRP A 49 -37.01 27.00 27.27
C TRP A 49 -36.90 27.33 28.76
N VAL A 50 -35.85 26.81 29.37
CA VAL A 50 -35.50 27.16 30.76
C VAL A 50 -35.33 28.68 30.88
N GLY A 51 -36.13 29.28 31.76
CA GLY A 51 -36.15 30.73 31.98
C GLY A 51 -37.08 31.49 31.04
N ASP A 52 -37.99 30.80 30.35
CA ASP A 52 -39.06 31.34 29.52
C ASP A 52 -38.57 32.31 28.43
N SER A 53 -37.39 32.05 27.86
CA SER A 53 -36.73 32.93 26.89
C SER A 53 -36.26 32.20 25.65
N THR A 54 -36.62 32.72 24.48
CA THR A 54 -36.25 32.13 23.18
C THR A 54 -34.74 32.29 22.92
N PRO A 55 -34.05 31.27 22.36
CA PRO A 55 -32.65 31.40 21.98
C PRO A 55 -32.45 32.45 20.88
N GLY A 56 -31.33 33.16 20.94
CA GLY A 56 -30.93 34.15 19.94
C GLY A 56 -29.49 33.97 19.46
N GLY A 57 -28.99 34.95 18.70
CA GLY A 57 -27.57 35.02 18.38
C GLY A 57 -26.74 35.13 19.66
N GLY A 58 -25.69 34.33 19.81
CA GLY A 58 -24.94 34.19 21.06
C GLY A 58 -25.38 33.01 21.94
N SER A 59 -26.51 32.35 21.64
CA SER A 59 -27.04 31.26 22.47
C SER A 59 -26.43 29.90 22.10
N SER A 60 -25.99 29.15 23.10
CA SER A 60 -25.66 27.73 22.96
C SER A 60 -26.86 26.89 23.33
N VAL A 61 -27.53 26.33 22.32
CA VAL A 61 -28.79 25.59 22.48
C VAL A 61 -28.52 24.15 22.89
N GLN A 62 -29.20 23.69 23.94
CA GLN A 62 -29.03 22.36 24.47
C GLN A 62 -30.36 21.63 24.67
N PHE A 63 -30.41 20.40 24.19
CA PHE A 63 -31.48 19.44 24.45
C PHE A 63 -30.98 18.41 25.45
N ASP A 64 -31.27 18.61 26.73
CA ASP A 64 -30.81 17.76 27.83
C ASP A 64 -32.03 17.23 28.58
N ASN A 65 -32.57 16.12 28.09
CA ASN A 65 -33.81 15.59 28.65
C ASN A 65 -33.62 14.15 29.10
N THR A 66 -33.55 13.97 30.42
CA THR A 66 -33.49 12.68 31.10
C THR A 66 -34.88 12.12 31.42
N GLY A 67 -35.96 12.85 31.11
CA GLY A 67 -37.31 12.66 31.68
C GLY A 67 -38.48 12.48 30.71
N GLY A 68 -38.26 11.95 29.50
CA GLY A 68 -39.37 11.43 28.67
C GLY A 68 -40.16 12.49 27.88
N LEU A 69 -39.49 13.23 27.00
CA LEU A 69 -40.19 13.87 25.88
C LEU A 69 -40.63 12.82 24.87
N GLY A 70 -41.87 12.94 24.40
CA GLY A 70 -42.42 12.13 23.34
C GLY A 70 -41.52 12.12 22.11
N THR A 71 -41.58 11.03 21.36
CA THR A 71 -40.67 10.58 20.30
C THR A 71 -40.55 11.49 19.07
N THR A 72 -41.06 12.73 19.10
CA THR A 72 -41.06 13.66 17.96
C THR A 72 -41.26 15.10 18.42
N ASN A 73 -40.18 15.84 18.72
CA ASN A 73 -40.27 17.30 18.75
C ASN A 73 -40.29 17.78 17.29
N SER A 74 -41.33 18.48 16.85
CA SER A 74 -41.36 19.09 15.51
C SER A 74 -41.25 20.59 15.68
N VAL A 75 -40.02 21.06 15.81
CA VAL A 75 -39.69 22.48 15.84
C VAL A 75 -40.06 23.09 14.51
N ASN A 76 -40.94 24.10 14.45
CA ASN A 76 -41.37 24.71 13.19
C ASN A 76 -40.75 26.10 12.89
N ASP A 77 -39.84 26.60 13.75
CA ASP A 77 -39.35 27.99 13.68
C ASP A 77 -38.01 28.28 14.40
N ALA A 78 -36.99 27.42 14.24
CA ALA A 78 -35.69 27.64 14.88
C ALA A 78 -35.12 29.08 14.65
N PRO A 79 -34.41 29.69 15.62
CA PRO A 79 -33.70 30.94 15.45
C PRO A 79 -32.76 30.80 14.26
N ARG A 80 -32.72 31.84 13.42
CA ARG A 80 -31.90 31.85 12.22
C ARG A 80 -30.40 31.76 12.53
N THR A 81 -30.00 32.06 13.77
CA THR A 81 -28.60 32.04 14.18
C THR A 81 -28.44 31.69 15.67
N ILE A 82 -27.59 30.71 15.97
CA ILE A 82 -27.21 30.27 17.33
C ILE A 82 -25.69 30.11 17.44
N SER A 83 -25.09 30.13 18.62
CA SER A 83 -23.65 29.87 18.78
C SER A 83 -23.26 28.41 18.76
N GLY A 84 -24.15 27.51 19.17
CA GLY A 84 -23.87 26.07 19.19
C GLY A 84 -25.13 25.25 19.45
N LEU A 85 -25.08 23.97 19.10
CA LEU A 85 -26.17 23.02 19.26
C LEU A 85 -25.65 21.74 19.91
N TYR A 86 -26.27 21.36 21.02
CA TYR A 86 -25.90 20.19 21.82
C TYR A 86 -27.13 19.30 21.99
N ILE A 87 -27.07 18.08 21.46
CA ILE A 87 -28.09 17.06 21.63
C ILE A 87 -27.61 16.05 22.68
N ARG A 88 -28.24 16.07 23.87
CA ARG A 88 -27.86 15.33 25.08
C ARG A 88 -29.00 14.47 25.63
N ASN A 89 -29.90 13.99 24.79
CA ASN A 89 -31.00 13.16 25.25
C ASN A 89 -30.57 11.71 25.55
N THR A 90 -31.15 11.13 26.59
CA THR A 90 -30.94 9.72 26.99
C THR A 90 -31.91 8.74 26.33
N SER A 91 -32.98 9.23 25.68
CA SER A 91 -34.00 8.38 25.06
C SER A 91 -34.71 9.09 23.89
N GLY A 92 -35.13 8.32 22.88
CA GLY A 92 -35.85 8.81 21.70
C GLY A 92 -34.97 9.47 20.63
N GLN A 93 -35.58 9.77 19.48
CA GLN A 93 -34.98 10.58 18.42
C GLN A 93 -35.51 12.01 18.52
N HIS A 94 -34.63 13.00 18.66
CA HIS A 94 -34.99 14.40 18.45
C HIS A 94 -35.15 14.66 16.97
N THR A 95 -36.21 15.37 16.64
CA THR A 95 -36.50 15.76 15.27
C THR A 95 -36.46 17.29 15.19
N ILE A 96 -35.96 17.85 14.08
CA ILE A 96 -35.98 19.28 13.79
C ILE A 96 -36.47 19.44 12.36
N ASN A 97 -37.67 20.01 12.22
CA ASN A 97 -38.17 20.46 10.92
C ASN A 97 -37.66 21.88 10.69
N LEU A 98 -36.80 22.09 9.70
CA LEU A 98 -36.31 23.43 9.42
C LEU A 98 -37.38 24.30 8.71
N ASN A 99 -38.52 23.72 8.30
CA ASN A 99 -39.65 24.40 7.68
C ASN A 99 -39.26 25.36 6.54
N GLY A 100 -38.35 24.91 5.68
CA GLY A 100 -37.77 25.68 4.57
C GLY A 100 -36.80 26.80 4.99
N SER A 101 -36.54 26.97 6.30
CA SER A 101 -35.67 28.01 6.86
C SER A 101 -34.22 27.57 6.98
N THR A 102 -33.34 28.52 7.30
CA THR A 102 -31.91 28.29 7.54
C THR A 102 -31.58 28.41 9.02
N LEU A 103 -31.03 27.34 9.61
CA LEU A 103 -30.36 27.38 10.91
C LEU A 103 -28.87 27.63 10.69
N SER A 104 -28.37 28.81 11.08
CA SER A 104 -26.95 29.15 10.97
C SER A 104 -26.26 29.14 12.33
N PHE A 105 -24.97 28.85 12.33
CA PHE A 105 -24.14 29.05 13.51
C PHE A 105 -23.56 30.47 13.48
N ASP A 106 -23.40 31.16 14.61
CA ASP A 106 -22.65 32.42 14.68
C ASP A 106 -21.16 32.16 14.92
N THR A 107 -20.41 33.23 15.19
CA THR A 107 -18.96 33.17 15.32
C THR A 107 -18.44 32.80 16.71
N ASN A 108 -19.27 32.68 17.75
CA ASN A 108 -18.85 32.71 19.16
C ASN A 108 -18.41 31.36 19.72
N ASN A 109 -19.16 30.27 19.48
CA ASN A 109 -18.87 28.94 20.07
C ASN A 109 -18.71 27.84 19.00
N ARG A 110 -19.49 27.88 17.90
CA ARG A 110 -19.40 27.03 16.70
C ARG A 110 -19.34 25.52 16.97
N GLN A 111 -20.01 25.03 18.01
CA GLN A 111 -20.03 23.60 18.35
C GLN A 111 -21.34 22.94 17.93
N PHE A 112 -21.27 21.85 17.18
CA PHE A 112 -22.40 20.97 16.86
C PHE A 112 -22.11 19.58 17.40
N PHE A 113 -22.76 19.23 18.51
CA PHE A 113 -22.54 17.95 19.19
C PHE A 113 -23.83 17.14 19.29
N VAL A 114 -23.73 15.86 18.93
CA VAL A 114 -24.75 14.84 19.21
C VAL A 114 -24.12 13.78 20.09
N ALA A 115 -24.67 13.56 21.28
CA ALA A 115 -24.14 12.66 22.31
C ALA A 115 -22.72 13.03 22.80
N ASP A 116 -22.52 14.22 23.36
CA ASP A 116 -21.23 14.61 23.99
C ASP A 116 -21.12 14.16 25.46
N ASN A 117 -22.18 14.35 26.25
CA ASN A 117 -22.21 14.11 27.69
C ASN A 117 -23.23 13.04 28.11
N VAL A 118 -24.02 12.55 27.16
CA VAL A 118 -25.09 11.57 27.37
C VAL A 118 -25.05 10.52 26.25
N SER A 119 -25.41 9.27 26.53
CA SER A 119 -25.44 8.18 25.54
C SER A 119 -26.85 7.94 25.02
N GLY A 120 -26.96 7.51 23.77
CA GLY A 120 -28.24 7.20 23.12
C GLY A 120 -28.90 8.40 22.43
N SER A 121 -28.18 9.52 22.26
CA SER A 121 -28.74 10.71 21.64
C SER A 121 -28.88 10.56 20.12
N SER A 122 -30.02 10.98 19.58
CA SER A 122 -30.31 10.86 18.15
C SER A 122 -30.98 12.13 17.65
N LEU A 123 -30.53 12.64 16.49
CA LEU A 123 -31.05 13.83 15.84
C LEU A 123 -31.43 13.51 14.38
N HIS A 124 -32.66 13.85 14.02
CA HIS A 124 -33.16 13.87 12.64
C HIS A 124 -33.49 15.30 12.23
N MET A 125 -32.82 15.82 11.19
CA MET A 125 -33.11 17.15 10.65
C MET A 125 -33.71 17.02 9.25
N TYR A 126 -34.77 17.77 8.93
CA TYR A 126 -35.38 17.72 7.60
C TYR A 126 -35.94 19.07 7.12
N ASN A 127 -36.17 19.19 5.81
CA ASN A 127 -36.91 20.29 5.17
C ASN A 127 -36.35 21.70 5.48
N GLY A 128 -35.15 22.03 5.01
CA GLY A 128 -34.54 23.36 5.12
C GLY A 128 -33.02 23.32 5.06
N THR A 129 -32.33 24.34 5.55
CA THR A 129 -30.87 24.47 5.46
C THR A 129 -30.19 24.50 6.82
N MET A 130 -29.17 23.65 7.03
CA MET A 130 -28.23 23.80 8.13
C MET A 130 -26.95 24.47 7.60
N ASN A 131 -26.61 25.63 8.12
CA ASN A 131 -25.42 26.38 7.74
C ASN A 131 -24.38 26.37 8.87
N VAL A 132 -23.36 25.54 8.71
CA VAL A 132 -22.24 25.42 9.64
C VAL A 132 -21.11 26.34 9.16
N LEU A 133 -20.85 27.40 9.93
CA LEU A 133 -19.80 28.37 9.61
C LEU A 133 -18.39 27.78 9.80
N THR A 134 -17.41 28.48 9.24
CA THR A 134 -15.98 28.20 9.35
C THR A 134 -15.51 27.98 10.78
N ASN A 135 -14.54 27.08 10.96
CA ASN A 135 -13.95 26.74 12.26
C ASN A 135 -14.93 26.09 13.25
N ALA A 136 -16.02 25.49 12.78
CA ALA A 136 -16.93 24.74 13.64
C ALA A 136 -16.37 23.35 14.01
N ASP A 137 -16.78 22.88 15.19
CA ASP A 137 -16.51 21.54 15.69
C ASP A 137 -17.75 20.68 15.50
N PHE A 138 -17.65 19.67 14.65
CA PHE A 138 -18.74 18.74 14.38
C PHE A 138 -18.44 17.37 14.99
N ARG A 139 -19.23 16.94 15.97
CA ARG A 139 -18.99 15.70 16.72
C ARG A 139 -20.27 14.90 16.92
N VAL A 140 -20.23 13.61 16.61
CA VAL A 140 -21.37 12.69 16.79
C VAL A 140 -20.89 11.41 17.47
N GLY A 141 -21.45 11.12 18.65
CA GLY A 141 -21.07 9.95 19.44
C GLY A 141 -19.60 10.01 19.87
N TYR A 142 -19.18 11.16 20.40
CA TYR A 142 -17.79 11.45 20.74
C TYR A 142 -17.52 11.14 22.22
N LYS A 143 -16.50 10.31 22.51
CA LYS A 143 -16.04 9.78 23.82
C LYS A 143 -16.67 8.46 24.29
N SER A 144 -15.96 7.83 25.21
CA SER A 144 -16.27 6.54 25.82
C SER A 144 -17.69 6.44 26.34
N GLY A 145 -18.39 5.39 25.90
CA GLY A 145 -19.76 5.07 26.32
C GLY A 145 -20.84 5.95 25.67
N ARG A 146 -20.49 6.89 24.78
CA ARG A 146 -21.45 7.73 24.06
C ARG A 146 -21.94 7.04 22.79
N VAL A 147 -23.24 7.06 22.55
CA VAL A 147 -23.86 6.62 21.29
C VAL A 147 -24.62 7.80 20.70
N GLY A 148 -24.24 8.25 19.50
CA GLY A 148 -24.80 9.40 18.82
C GLY A 148 -25.25 9.06 17.40
N THR A 149 -26.44 9.49 17.00
CA THR A 149 -26.98 9.29 15.65
C THR A 149 -27.42 10.63 15.07
N LEU A 150 -27.02 10.93 13.83
CA LEU A 150 -27.46 12.08 13.07
C LEU A 150 -27.96 11.62 11.70
N THR A 151 -29.16 12.07 11.32
CA THR A 151 -29.73 11.80 10.01
C THR A 151 -30.31 13.07 9.40
N PHE A 152 -29.97 13.34 8.14
CA PHE A 152 -30.60 14.40 7.36
C PHE A 152 -31.66 13.76 6.46
N GLY A 153 -32.92 14.14 6.67
CA GLY A 153 -34.05 13.74 5.85
C GLY A 153 -34.12 14.47 4.51
N SER A 154 -35.10 14.10 3.69
CA SER A 154 -35.33 14.73 2.38
C SER A 154 -35.56 16.23 2.47
N GLY A 155 -35.11 16.97 1.45
CA GLY A 155 -35.28 18.42 1.38
C GLY A 155 -34.35 19.20 2.33
N THR A 156 -33.32 18.55 2.87
CA THR A 156 -32.32 19.20 3.73
C THR A 156 -31.08 19.58 2.93
N THR A 157 -30.63 20.81 3.08
CA THR A 157 -29.33 21.28 2.56
C THR A 157 -28.36 21.46 3.71
N LEU A 158 -27.19 20.83 3.64
CA LEU A 158 -26.05 21.14 4.50
C LEU A 158 -25.15 22.15 3.77
N LEU A 159 -24.86 23.28 4.39
CA LEU A 159 -23.82 24.21 3.94
C LEU A 159 -22.77 24.29 5.04
N SER A 160 -21.71 23.49 4.93
CA SER A 160 -20.56 23.61 5.82
C SER A 160 -19.40 24.26 5.10
N HIS A 161 -18.75 25.20 5.78
CA HIS A 161 -17.64 25.97 5.22
C HIS A 161 -16.41 25.69 6.05
N GLN A 162 -15.51 24.77 5.68
CA GLN A 162 -14.21 24.64 6.35
C GLN A 162 -14.31 24.40 7.89
N MET A 163 -14.95 23.30 8.30
CA MET A 163 -14.99 22.88 9.70
C MET A 163 -13.58 22.53 10.24
N ASN A 164 -13.35 22.71 11.54
CA ASN A 164 -12.08 22.34 12.20
C ASN A 164 -12.01 20.84 12.52
N TYR A 165 -13.13 20.30 13.01
CA TYR A 165 -13.23 18.90 13.41
C TYR A 165 -14.45 18.27 12.78
N PHE A 166 -14.27 17.05 12.29
CA PHE A 166 -15.34 16.16 11.90
C PHE A 166 -15.05 14.79 12.51
N LEU A 167 -15.71 14.52 13.64
CA LEU A 167 -15.45 13.39 14.51
C LEU A 167 -16.72 12.57 14.67
N VAL A 168 -16.69 11.31 14.26
CA VAL A 168 -17.84 10.41 14.29
C VAL A 168 -17.43 9.12 14.95
N GLY A 169 -17.85 8.91 16.20
CA GLY A 169 -17.46 7.74 16.98
C GLY A 169 -15.96 7.73 17.33
N GLU A 170 -15.56 8.53 18.31
CA GLU A 170 -14.16 8.62 18.75
C GLU A 170 -13.99 8.19 20.22
N ASP A 171 -12.82 7.66 20.59
CA ASP A 171 -12.37 7.43 21.98
C ASP A 171 -13.37 6.64 22.84
N GLY A 172 -13.97 5.61 22.25
CA GLY A 172 -14.91 4.69 22.89
C GLY A 172 -16.37 5.04 22.63
N GLY A 173 -16.60 6.06 21.82
CA GLY A 173 -17.92 6.46 21.35
C GLY A 173 -18.36 5.73 20.09
N GLN A 174 -19.67 5.70 19.87
CA GLN A 174 -20.33 5.14 18.72
C GLN A 174 -21.09 6.25 17.98
N GLY A 175 -20.65 6.62 16.79
CA GLY A 175 -21.23 7.68 15.98
C GLY A 175 -21.81 7.16 14.67
N TYR A 176 -22.98 7.65 14.30
CA TYR A 176 -23.60 7.39 13.00
C TYR A 176 -24.06 8.71 12.38
N VAL A 177 -23.62 9.00 11.16
CA VAL A 177 -24.01 10.18 10.38
C VAL A 177 -24.53 9.72 9.03
N ASP A 178 -25.77 10.05 8.71
CA ASP A 178 -26.39 9.79 7.42
C ASP A 178 -26.81 11.10 6.73
N LEU A 179 -26.07 11.45 5.68
CA LEU A 179 -26.33 12.56 4.78
C LEU A 179 -26.72 12.06 3.38
N SER A 180 -27.20 10.82 3.26
CA SER A 180 -27.57 10.20 1.98
C SER A 180 -28.71 10.93 1.26
N SER A 181 -29.63 11.53 2.01
CA SER A 181 -30.78 12.28 1.49
C SER A 181 -30.58 13.80 1.47
N ALA A 182 -29.41 14.27 1.91
CA ALA A 182 -29.08 15.69 1.97
C ALA A 182 -28.50 16.20 0.64
N SER A 183 -28.68 17.49 0.38
CA SER A 183 -27.98 18.25 -0.66
C SER A 183 -26.98 19.24 -0.07
N GLY A 184 -26.14 19.83 -0.91
CA GLY A 184 -25.25 20.94 -0.54
C GLY A 184 -23.79 20.52 -0.40
N THR A 185 -23.09 21.02 0.62
CA THR A 185 -21.65 20.88 0.77
C THR A 185 -21.24 20.46 2.18
N LEU A 186 -20.45 19.38 2.26
CA LEU A 186 -19.67 18.97 3.43
C LEU A 186 -18.20 19.39 3.22
N SER A 187 -17.71 20.41 3.93
CA SER A 187 -16.35 20.93 3.79
C SER A 187 -15.63 20.97 5.14
N VAL A 188 -14.47 20.33 5.21
CA VAL A 188 -13.59 20.27 6.39
C VAL A 188 -12.21 20.80 6.01
N ARG A 189 -11.64 21.65 6.87
CA ARG A 189 -10.36 22.34 6.67
C ARG A 189 -9.37 22.03 7.79
N HIS A 190 -8.08 22.23 7.50
CA HIS A 190 -6.99 22.04 8.44
C HIS A 190 -6.41 23.35 9.01
N ASN A 191 -6.20 23.34 10.32
CA ASN A 191 -5.13 24.02 11.06
C ASN A 191 -4.69 23.09 12.20
N GLY A 192 -4.01 21.98 11.89
CA GLY A 192 -3.47 21.03 12.88
C GLY A 192 -4.41 19.90 13.33
N TYR A 193 -5.57 19.71 12.69
CA TYR A 193 -6.59 18.73 13.10
C TYR A 193 -6.90 17.67 12.03
N ARG A 194 -7.57 16.60 12.46
CA ARG A 194 -7.84 15.36 11.70
C ARG A 194 -9.35 15.10 11.57
N ILE A 195 -9.73 14.45 10.47
CA ILE A 195 -11.04 13.82 10.31
C ILE A 195 -10.97 12.41 10.88
N GLU A 196 -11.89 12.07 11.76
CA GLU A 196 -11.87 10.78 12.45
C GLU A 196 -13.24 10.12 12.43
N ILE A 197 -13.29 8.90 11.90
CA ILE A 197 -14.50 8.09 11.81
C ILE A 197 -14.19 6.73 12.45
N GLY A 198 -14.70 6.49 13.66
CA GLY A 198 -14.46 5.24 14.37
C GLY A 198 -13.04 5.10 14.86
N GLY A 199 -12.47 6.14 15.48
CA GLY A 199 -11.06 6.14 15.90
C GLY A 199 -10.83 6.33 17.40
N GLY A 200 -9.65 5.96 17.89
CA GLY A 200 -9.34 5.92 19.34
C GLY A 200 -9.53 4.54 19.96
N THR A 201 -9.87 4.45 21.25
CA THR A 201 -10.03 3.16 21.96
C THR A 201 -11.48 2.68 21.95
N SER A 202 -11.80 1.48 21.47
CA SER A 202 -13.18 0.92 21.49
C SER A 202 -14.26 1.74 20.75
N ALA A 203 -13.88 2.49 19.72
CA ALA A 203 -14.76 3.44 19.03
C ALA A 203 -15.39 2.88 17.74
N SER A 204 -16.61 3.29 17.40
CA SER A 204 -17.28 2.89 16.15
C SER A 204 -17.88 4.09 15.44
N GLY A 205 -17.57 4.29 14.16
CA GLY A 205 -18.04 5.45 13.38
C GLY A 205 -18.55 5.03 12.01
N THR A 206 -19.69 5.57 11.60
CA THR A 206 -20.21 5.39 10.23
C THR A 206 -20.68 6.72 9.66
N VAL A 207 -20.28 7.00 8.42
CA VAL A 207 -20.66 8.19 7.66
C VAL A 207 -21.15 7.77 6.28
N LEU A 208 -22.40 8.07 5.98
CA LEU A 208 -23.03 7.83 4.68
C LEU A 208 -23.27 9.16 3.96
N LEU A 209 -22.77 9.26 2.73
CA LEU A 209 -22.86 10.46 1.92
C LEU A 209 -23.61 10.17 0.62
N GLY A 210 -24.62 11.01 0.34
CA GLY A 210 -25.51 10.88 -0.81
C GLY A 210 -24.91 11.40 -2.11
N SER A 211 -25.65 11.28 -3.20
CA SER A 211 -25.26 11.79 -4.51
C SER A 211 -25.35 13.31 -4.64
N SER A 212 -26.18 13.96 -3.83
CA SER A 212 -26.49 15.40 -3.94
C SER A 212 -25.66 16.28 -3.00
N ILE A 213 -24.79 15.68 -2.19
CA ILE A 213 -23.88 16.40 -1.30
C ILE A 213 -22.46 16.33 -1.87
N ASP A 214 -21.88 17.50 -2.14
CA ASP A 214 -20.48 17.62 -2.52
C ASP A 214 -19.61 17.59 -1.26
N THR A 215 -18.53 16.81 -1.30
CA THR A 215 -17.69 16.58 -0.12
C THR A 215 -16.27 17.03 -0.39
N TYR A 216 -15.71 17.82 0.53
CA TYR A 216 -14.36 18.39 0.47
C TYR A 216 -13.62 18.14 1.79
N PHE A 217 -12.70 17.19 1.80
CA PHE A 217 -11.85 16.87 2.94
C PHE A 217 -10.44 17.43 2.70
N GLY A 218 -10.17 18.62 3.24
CA GLY A 218 -9.14 19.49 2.71
C GLY A 218 -9.65 20.15 1.44
N THR A 219 -9.53 21.47 1.35
CA THR A 219 -10.18 22.25 0.28
C THR A 219 -9.27 22.55 -0.91
N SER A 220 -7.97 22.26 -0.82
CA SER A 220 -7.03 22.43 -1.93
C SER A 220 -5.69 21.74 -1.67
N ALA A 221 -4.80 21.74 -2.68
CA ALA A 221 -3.41 21.32 -2.49
C ALA A 221 -2.64 22.15 -1.43
N SER A 222 -3.08 23.37 -1.15
CA SER A 222 -2.56 24.25 -0.08
C SER A 222 -3.31 24.13 1.24
N ASP A 223 -4.42 23.39 1.29
CA ASP A 223 -5.30 23.28 2.45
C ASP A 223 -5.74 21.83 2.64
N ARG A 224 -4.92 21.07 3.38
CA ARG A 224 -4.94 19.61 3.42
C ARG A 224 -5.20 19.07 4.81
N THR A 225 -5.88 17.94 4.94
CA THR A 225 -6.23 17.33 6.25
C THR A 225 -5.68 15.91 6.42
N ALA A 226 -5.82 15.31 7.60
CA ALA A 226 -5.62 13.87 7.80
C ALA A 226 -6.97 13.15 7.83
N LEU A 227 -7.05 11.96 7.23
CA LEU A 227 -8.28 11.15 7.24
C LEU A 227 -8.04 9.79 7.90
N TRP A 228 -8.68 9.58 9.05
CA TRP A 228 -8.56 8.38 9.86
C TRP A 228 -9.90 7.66 9.94
N VAL A 229 -9.95 6.41 9.46
CA VAL A 229 -11.18 5.60 9.39
C VAL A 229 -10.91 4.25 10.02
N GLY A 230 -11.50 3.99 11.19
CA GLY A 230 -11.27 2.74 11.92
C GLY A 230 -9.85 2.64 12.45
N ALA A 231 -9.32 3.70 13.08
CA ALA A 231 -7.94 3.78 13.51
C ALA A 231 -7.83 3.70 15.04
N ASN A 232 -7.11 2.71 15.56
CA ASN A 232 -6.90 2.50 17.00
C ASN A 232 -5.52 3.00 17.43
N TYR A 233 -5.44 3.80 18.50
CA TYR A 233 -4.17 4.28 19.07
C TYR A 233 -3.81 3.61 20.39
N SER A 234 -4.62 2.65 20.83
CA SER A 234 -4.49 1.95 22.11
C SER A 234 -4.21 0.47 21.89
N SER A 235 -3.50 -0.12 22.85
CA SER A 235 -3.27 -1.58 22.91
C SER A 235 -4.49 -2.38 23.34
N SER A 236 -5.64 -1.71 23.52
CA SER A 236 -6.90 -2.30 23.97
C SER A 236 -8.09 -1.76 23.18
N GLY A 237 -9.22 -2.46 23.25
CA GLY A 237 -10.45 -2.07 22.55
C GLY A 237 -10.43 -2.38 21.05
N ASN A 238 -11.62 -2.47 20.44
CA ASN A 238 -11.77 -2.69 19.00
C ASN A 238 -12.34 -1.44 18.36
N THR A 239 -11.79 -1.03 17.21
CA THR A 239 -12.34 0.11 16.45
C THR A 239 -12.98 -0.32 15.15
N THR A 240 -13.99 0.43 14.71
CA THR A 240 -14.62 0.25 13.40
C THR A 240 -14.97 1.61 12.79
N GLY A 241 -14.50 1.89 11.58
CA GLY A 241 -14.83 3.11 10.84
C GLY A 241 -15.36 2.78 9.45
N THR A 242 -16.39 3.49 9.00
CA THR A 242 -16.96 3.34 7.66
C THR A 242 -17.30 4.69 7.06
N LEU A 243 -16.80 4.95 5.86
CA LEU A 243 -17.13 6.13 5.04
C LEU A 243 -17.59 5.65 3.67
N ILE A 244 -18.83 5.98 3.29
CA ILE A 244 -19.41 5.58 2.00
C ILE A 244 -19.92 6.80 1.25
N LYS A 245 -19.56 6.92 -0.03
CA LYS A 245 -20.12 7.91 -0.98
C LYS A 245 -20.81 7.19 -2.13
N THR A 246 -22.10 7.46 -2.31
CA THR A 246 -22.97 6.73 -3.26
C THR A 246 -23.21 7.46 -4.60
N GLY A 247 -22.57 8.62 -4.83
CA GLY A 247 -22.79 9.45 -6.01
C GLY A 247 -22.04 10.77 -5.93
N GLY A 248 -22.21 11.67 -6.91
CA GLY A 248 -21.82 13.09 -6.81
C GLY A 248 -20.32 13.36 -6.75
N HIS A 249 -19.96 14.55 -6.27
CA HIS A 249 -18.56 14.99 -6.15
C HIS A 249 -17.93 14.59 -4.81
N PHE A 250 -16.71 14.06 -4.84
CA PHE A 250 -15.89 13.84 -3.65
C PHE A 250 -14.45 14.27 -3.90
N GLU A 251 -13.99 15.24 -3.12
CA GLU A 251 -12.64 15.74 -3.15
C GLU A 251 -11.98 15.59 -1.77
N ALA A 252 -10.76 15.05 -1.76
CA ALA A 252 -9.94 14.95 -0.58
C ALA A 252 -8.50 15.32 -0.91
N TYR A 253 -7.97 16.32 -0.21
CA TYR A 253 -6.56 16.66 -0.19
C TYR A 253 -6.00 16.38 1.19
N MET A 254 -5.10 15.41 1.27
CA MET A 254 -4.56 14.93 2.53
C MET A 254 -3.07 15.21 2.70
N GLN A 255 -2.68 15.61 3.90
CA GLN A 255 -1.31 15.76 4.37
C GLN A 255 -1.30 15.78 5.89
N ASP A 256 -0.34 15.09 6.48
CA ASP A 256 0.05 15.23 7.88
C ASP A 256 1.58 15.20 7.94
N SER A 257 2.18 16.24 8.51
CA SER A 257 3.63 16.35 8.68
C SER A 257 4.15 15.56 9.89
N SER A 258 3.27 15.18 10.82
CA SER A 258 3.60 14.55 12.11
C SER A 258 3.23 13.07 12.20
N GLY A 259 2.46 12.55 11.25
CA GLY A 259 1.90 11.20 11.35
C GLY A 259 1.41 10.60 10.03
N TYR A 260 0.16 10.12 10.02
CA TYR A 260 -0.46 9.42 8.90
C TYR A 260 -1.40 10.37 8.17
N SER A 261 -1.11 10.62 6.89
CA SER A 261 -2.02 11.41 6.04
C SER A 261 -3.32 10.65 5.76
N LEU A 262 -3.21 9.32 5.60
CA LEU A 262 -4.34 8.41 5.48
C LEU A 262 -4.10 7.17 6.35
N SER A 263 -5.10 6.83 7.18
CA SER A 263 -5.06 5.67 8.07
C SER A 263 -6.41 4.95 8.03
N VAL A 264 -6.44 3.74 7.47
CA VAL A 264 -7.67 2.95 7.31
C VAL A 264 -7.50 1.57 7.93
N GLY A 265 -8.30 1.25 8.94
CA GLY A 265 -8.23 -0.04 9.64
C GLY A 265 -6.84 -0.27 10.23
N ASN A 266 -6.33 0.71 10.98
CA ASN A 266 -4.96 0.73 11.45
C ASN A 266 -4.94 0.69 12.97
N ASN A 267 -4.26 -0.30 13.54
CA ASN A 267 -4.00 -0.39 14.95
C ASN A 267 -2.53 -0.02 15.22
N ASN A 268 -2.35 1.19 15.75
CA ASN A 268 -1.03 1.80 15.92
C ASN A 268 -0.24 1.23 17.11
N SER A 269 -0.87 0.49 18.03
CA SER A 269 -0.15 -0.10 19.16
C SER A 269 0.79 -1.24 18.74
N GLY A 270 0.60 -1.81 17.54
CA GLY A 270 1.49 -2.80 16.93
C GLY A 270 1.63 -4.12 17.70
N SER A 271 0.98 -4.28 18.85
CA SER A 271 0.97 -5.51 19.65
C SER A 271 -0.20 -5.47 20.64
N GLY A 272 -0.94 -6.59 20.77
CA GLY A 272 -2.13 -6.72 21.62
C GLY A 272 -3.34 -7.33 20.89
N PRO A 273 -4.38 -7.80 21.62
CA PRO A 273 -5.58 -8.41 21.02
C PRO A 273 -6.53 -7.40 20.37
N SER A 274 -6.23 -6.10 20.44
CA SER A 274 -7.07 -5.06 19.83
C SER A 274 -7.11 -5.21 18.31
N THR A 275 -8.27 -4.93 17.73
CA THR A 275 -8.48 -4.94 16.28
C THR A 275 -8.95 -3.57 15.81
N ALA A 276 -8.68 -3.27 14.53
CA ALA A 276 -9.09 -2.02 13.90
C ALA A 276 -9.64 -2.29 12.51
N THR A 277 -10.90 -1.95 12.25
CA THR A 277 -11.54 -2.19 10.95
C THR A 277 -11.91 -0.87 10.29
N GLY A 278 -11.45 -0.62 9.07
CA GLY A 278 -11.74 0.61 8.34
C GLY A 278 -12.20 0.33 6.92
N LEU A 279 -13.27 1.01 6.49
CA LEU A 279 -13.78 0.99 5.12
C LEU A 279 -13.94 2.41 4.58
N ILE A 280 -13.33 2.68 3.43
CA ILE A 280 -13.65 3.82 2.58
C ILE A 280 -14.17 3.27 1.24
N ASP A 281 -15.41 3.57 0.90
CA ASP A 281 -16.01 3.21 -0.37
C ASP A 281 -16.47 4.46 -1.15
N LEU A 282 -15.74 4.76 -2.21
CA LEU A 282 -16.00 5.86 -3.14
C LEU A 282 -16.33 5.34 -4.54
N THR A 283 -16.82 4.11 -4.66
CA THR A 283 -17.16 3.50 -5.96
C THR A 283 -18.34 4.18 -6.65
N GLY A 284 -19.27 4.74 -5.88
CA GLY A 284 -20.41 5.49 -6.41
C GLY A 284 -20.07 6.91 -6.88
N THR A 285 -18.92 7.46 -6.48
CA THR A 285 -18.53 8.85 -6.82
C THR A 285 -18.41 9.06 -8.33
N THR A 286 -19.04 10.12 -8.85
CA THR A 286 -19.08 10.42 -10.28
C THR A 286 -18.00 11.39 -10.72
N SER A 287 -17.48 12.22 -9.81
CA SER A 287 -16.37 13.14 -10.08
C SER A 287 -15.58 13.45 -8.81
N GLY A 288 -14.31 13.83 -8.97
CA GLY A 288 -13.52 14.45 -7.92
C GLY A 288 -12.11 13.89 -7.80
N THR A 289 -11.44 14.23 -6.70
CA THR A 289 -10.01 14.00 -6.52
C THR A 289 -9.75 13.33 -5.18
N PHE A 290 -8.89 12.32 -5.16
CA PHE A 290 -8.35 11.73 -3.94
C PHE A 290 -6.83 11.88 -3.95
N SER A 291 -6.34 12.98 -3.36
CA SER A 291 -4.94 13.39 -3.39
C SER A 291 -4.31 13.33 -2.02
N ILE A 292 -3.16 12.70 -1.92
CA ILE A 292 -2.32 12.71 -0.72
C ILE A 292 -0.96 13.30 -1.09
N SER A 293 -0.49 14.29 -0.34
CA SER A 293 0.90 14.75 -0.39
C SER A 293 1.43 14.84 1.03
N GLY A 294 2.04 13.77 1.53
CA GLY A 294 2.44 13.68 2.93
C GLY A 294 3.07 12.34 3.25
N SER A 295 3.60 12.19 4.46
CA SER A 295 4.65 11.20 4.74
C SER A 295 4.18 9.75 4.64
N ASN A 296 3.04 9.40 5.26
CA ASN A 296 2.66 7.99 5.44
C ASN A 296 1.20 7.69 5.06
N VAL A 297 1.01 6.59 4.32
CA VAL A 297 -0.30 5.97 4.06
C VAL A 297 -0.29 4.55 4.60
N ARG A 298 -1.29 4.22 5.44
CA ARG A 298 -1.45 2.88 6.04
C ARG A 298 -2.87 2.37 5.83
N ILE A 299 -2.98 1.18 5.25
CA ILE A 299 -4.25 0.47 5.03
C ILE A 299 -4.10 -0.94 5.60
N GLY A 300 -4.74 -1.22 6.73
CA GLY A 300 -4.63 -2.51 7.40
C GLY A 300 -3.30 -2.71 8.10
N ARG A 301 -3.16 -2.26 9.36
CA ARG A 301 -1.89 -2.37 10.10
C ARG A 301 -2.10 -2.85 11.52
N GLY A 302 -1.19 -3.70 12.01
CA GLY A 302 -1.01 -4.05 13.41
C GLY A 302 -2.19 -4.74 14.10
N ASN A 303 -2.81 -5.75 13.46
CA ASN A 303 -4.15 -6.29 13.78
C ASN A 303 -5.32 -5.51 13.17
N GLY A 304 -5.02 -4.83 12.06
CA GLY A 304 -5.97 -4.00 11.35
C GLY A 304 -6.46 -4.62 10.05
N THR A 305 -7.75 -4.43 9.75
CA THR A 305 -8.36 -4.71 8.45
C THR A 305 -8.78 -3.39 7.78
N GLY A 306 -8.04 -2.96 6.75
CA GLY A 306 -8.32 -1.73 6.02
C GLY A 306 -8.76 -1.98 4.59
N THR A 307 -9.83 -1.34 4.14
CA THR A 307 -10.32 -1.43 2.77
C THR A 307 -10.58 -0.05 2.19
N VAL A 308 -10.03 0.22 1.00
CA VAL A 308 -10.25 1.45 0.24
C VAL A 308 -10.66 1.10 -1.18
N HIS A 309 -11.86 1.50 -1.59
CA HIS A 309 -12.35 1.37 -2.95
C HIS A 309 -12.54 2.74 -3.58
N LEU A 310 -11.86 2.97 -4.71
CA LEU A 310 -11.95 4.21 -5.47
C LEU A 310 -12.65 3.94 -6.81
N GLY A 311 -13.75 4.65 -7.07
CA GLY A 311 -14.51 4.52 -8.31
C GLY A 311 -13.87 5.21 -9.52
N SER A 312 -14.47 5.01 -10.69
CA SER A 312 -14.00 5.60 -11.96
C SER A 312 -14.10 7.11 -12.03
N GLY A 313 -15.03 7.71 -11.28
CA GLY A 313 -15.19 9.17 -11.19
C GLY A 313 -14.12 9.86 -10.34
N VAL A 314 -13.28 9.11 -9.61
CA VAL A 314 -12.24 9.68 -8.75
C VAL A 314 -10.89 9.66 -9.48
N THR A 315 -10.23 10.79 -9.58
CA THR A 315 -8.80 10.86 -9.93
C THR A 315 -7.97 10.65 -8.67
N ALA A 316 -7.07 9.67 -8.67
CA ALA A 316 -6.30 9.31 -7.49
C ALA A 316 -4.82 9.70 -7.63
N SER A 317 -4.27 10.41 -6.65
CA SER A 317 -2.86 10.83 -6.62
C SER A 317 -2.24 10.60 -5.25
N PHE A 318 -1.17 9.83 -5.19
CA PHE A 318 -0.48 9.45 -3.97
C PHE A 318 0.98 9.92 -4.01
N GLY A 319 1.29 10.98 -3.28
CA GLY A 319 2.62 11.61 -3.32
C GLY A 319 2.84 12.48 -4.55
N VAL A 320 4.05 13.04 -4.60
CA VAL A 320 4.58 13.80 -5.75
C VAL A 320 6.05 13.41 -5.96
N PRO A 321 6.64 13.60 -7.16
CA PRO A 321 8.03 13.21 -7.41
C PRO A 321 9.03 13.81 -6.40
N ALA A 322 8.80 15.06 -5.99
CA ALA A 322 9.67 15.78 -5.05
C ALA A 322 9.49 15.34 -3.58
N ASN A 323 8.39 14.66 -3.25
CA ASN A 323 8.07 14.19 -1.91
C ASN A 323 7.31 12.86 -1.99
N PRO A 324 8.02 11.76 -2.27
CA PRO A 324 7.41 10.45 -2.42
C PRO A 324 6.99 9.88 -1.05
N ILE A 325 5.98 9.03 -1.04
CA ILE A 325 5.31 8.59 0.20
C ILE A 325 5.75 7.20 0.67
N ASP A 326 5.68 6.94 1.98
CA ASP A 326 5.72 5.58 2.51
C ASP A 326 4.31 4.98 2.47
N PHE A 327 4.11 4.04 1.54
CA PHE A 327 2.82 3.45 1.24
C PHE A 327 2.79 1.98 1.64
N ARG A 328 1.95 1.64 2.64
CA ARG A 328 1.86 0.27 3.14
C ARG A 328 0.42 -0.24 3.20
N ILE A 329 0.22 -1.42 2.64
CA ILE A 329 -1.03 -2.18 2.67
C ILE A 329 -0.75 -3.50 3.38
N ALA A 330 -1.51 -3.81 4.43
CA ALA A 330 -1.34 -5.00 5.26
C ALA A 330 0.06 -5.11 5.89
N GLU A 331 0.30 -4.34 6.94
CA GLU A 331 1.54 -4.42 7.73
C GLU A 331 1.27 -5.06 9.10
N ALA A 332 1.82 -6.26 9.33
CA ALA A 332 1.67 -6.99 10.59
C ALA A 332 2.94 -6.93 11.46
N PHE A 333 2.73 -7.05 12.77
CA PHE A 333 3.76 -7.11 13.80
C PHE A 333 3.51 -8.35 14.68
N SER A 334 4.39 -8.58 15.66
CA SER A 334 4.39 -9.78 16.48
C SER A 334 3.04 -10.08 17.16
N GLY A 335 2.55 -11.30 16.95
CA GLY A 335 1.29 -11.89 17.41
C GLY A 335 0.07 -11.61 16.53
N GLY A 336 0.18 -10.81 15.47
CA GLY A 336 -0.98 -10.19 14.84
C GLY A 336 -1.33 -10.55 13.39
N SER A 337 -2.62 -10.54 13.04
CA SER A 337 -3.12 -10.71 11.66
C SER A 337 -3.62 -9.39 11.07
N SER A 338 -2.99 -8.93 9.99
CA SER A 338 -3.35 -7.67 9.33
C SER A 338 -3.78 -7.91 7.89
N ALA A 339 -4.84 -7.24 7.47
CA ALA A 339 -5.38 -7.34 6.11
C ALA A 339 -5.60 -5.94 5.52
N GLY A 340 -5.24 -5.75 4.26
CA GLY A 340 -5.30 -4.45 3.61
C GLY A 340 -5.67 -4.58 2.14
N THR A 341 -6.57 -3.74 1.66
CA THR A 341 -6.94 -3.70 0.25
C THR A 341 -7.11 -2.25 -0.24
N LEU A 342 -6.48 -1.94 -1.37
CA LEU A 342 -6.81 -0.77 -2.18
C LEU A 342 -7.19 -1.23 -3.59
N THR A 343 -8.38 -0.86 -4.04
CA THR A 343 -8.82 -1.06 -5.42
C THR A 343 -9.17 0.27 -6.08
N LYS A 344 -8.84 0.38 -7.36
CA LYS A 344 -9.25 1.49 -8.21
C LYS A 344 -9.86 0.96 -9.50
N SER A 345 -11.10 1.36 -9.78
CA SER A 345 -11.76 1.14 -11.06
C SER A 345 -11.73 2.40 -11.90
N GLY A 346 -11.51 2.29 -13.21
CA GLY A 346 -11.49 3.38 -14.19
C GLY A 346 -10.48 4.50 -13.92
N GLY A 347 -10.47 5.49 -14.82
CA GLY A 347 -9.74 6.74 -14.64
C GLY A 347 -8.23 6.61 -14.46
N GLU A 348 -7.64 7.66 -13.92
CA GLU A 348 -6.20 7.81 -13.70
C GLU A 348 -5.80 7.51 -12.25
N PHE A 349 -4.64 6.86 -12.08
CA PHE A 349 -4.01 6.62 -10.79
C PHE A 349 -2.52 6.98 -10.84
N ASN A 350 -2.14 8.05 -10.14
CA ASN A 350 -0.75 8.49 -10.03
C ASN A 350 -0.21 8.17 -8.63
N ALA A 351 0.98 7.60 -8.55
CA ALA A 351 1.62 7.35 -7.27
C ALA A 351 3.15 7.43 -7.32
N TYR A 352 3.72 8.06 -6.30
CA TYR A 352 5.16 8.28 -6.13
C TYR A 352 5.57 7.76 -4.76
N PHE A 353 6.24 6.61 -4.75
CA PHE A 353 6.60 5.86 -3.55
C PHE A 353 8.07 6.08 -3.18
N GLY A 354 8.32 6.31 -1.89
CA GLY A 354 9.62 6.13 -1.28
C GLY A 354 9.78 4.66 -0.85
N THR A 355 8.71 4.09 -0.32
CA THR A 355 8.60 2.68 0.05
C THR A 355 7.24 2.17 -0.34
N LEU A 356 7.17 0.95 -0.88
CA LEU A 356 5.90 0.28 -1.17
C LEU A 356 5.91 -1.13 -0.58
N TYR A 357 5.12 -1.35 0.46
CA TYR A 357 4.91 -2.65 1.08
C TYR A 357 3.47 -3.12 0.89
N VAL A 358 3.30 -4.34 0.37
CA VAL A 358 1.98 -4.97 0.20
C VAL A 358 2.06 -6.39 0.76
N GLY A 359 1.39 -6.62 1.90
CA GLY A 359 1.52 -7.88 2.63
C GLY A 359 2.91 -8.03 3.22
N TYR A 360 3.17 -7.38 4.35
CA TYR A 360 4.48 -7.37 5.01
C TYR A 360 4.33 -7.68 6.50
N ASN A 361 5.07 -8.67 7.00
CA ASN A 361 4.98 -9.10 8.40
C ASN A 361 6.37 -9.06 9.08
N HIS A 362 6.54 -8.27 10.13
CA HIS A 362 7.88 -8.04 10.71
C HIS A 362 8.52 -9.29 11.40
N ASP A 363 9.86 -9.30 11.44
CA ASP A 363 10.71 -10.46 11.78
C ASP A 363 10.82 -10.81 13.29
N SER A 364 9.99 -10.26 14.18
CA SER A 364 10.15 -10.47 15.64
C SER A 364 9.07 -11.25 16.40
N GLY A 365 8.04 -11.81 15.75
CA GLY A 365 7.09 -12.74 16.40
C GLY A 365 6.00 -13.19 15.42
N GLY A 366 5.30 -14.30 15.70
CA GLY A 366 4.29 -14.89 14.81
C GLY A 366 3.20 -13.90 14.35
N GLY A 367 2.34 -14.25 13.39
CA GLY A 367 1.34 -13.32 12.86
C GLY A 367 1.08 -13.61 11.39
N SER A 368 0.28 -12.79 10.71
CA SER A 368 0.09 -12.88 9.26
C SER A 368 -0.26 -11.54 8.63
N ALA A 369 0.11 -11.36 7.36
CA ALA A 369 -0.22 -10.16 6.60
C ALA A 369 -0.83 -10.54 5.24
N SER A 370 -1.97 -9.95 4.86
CA SER A 370 -2.60 -10.16 3.56
C SER A 370 -2.94 -8.83 2.88
N GLY A 371 -2.15 -8.45 1.86
CA GLY A 371 -2.26 -7.15 1.19
C GLY A 371 -2.62 -7.26 -0.29
N LEU A 372 -3.50 -6.37 -0.76
CA LEU A 372 -3.89 -6.24 -2.17
C LEU A 372 -3.83 -4.77 -2.64
N LEU A 373 -3.08 -4.52 -3.71
CA LEU A 373 -3.15 -3.30 -4.52
C LEU A 373 -3.63 -3.69 -5.92
N ASN A 374 -4.89 -3.37 -6.25
CA ASN A 374 -5.47 -3.71 -7.54
C ASN A 374 -5.86 -2.46 -8.35
N LEU A 375 -5.10 -2.20 -9.40
CA LEU A 375 -5.30 -1.09 -10.33
C LEU A 375 -5.72 -1.58 -11.72
N THR A 376 -6.10 -2.85 -11.88
CA THR A 376 -6.46 -3.42 -13.20
C THR A 376 -7.58 -2.69 -13.93
N GLY A 377 -8.48 -2.04 -13.19
CA GLY A 377 -9.57 -1.26 -13.77
C GLY A 377 -9.17 0.13 -14.28
N THR A 378 -7.96 0.62 -13.97
CA THR A 378 -7.51 1.98 -14.35
C THR A 378 -7.01 2.03 -15.79
N THR A 379 -7.21 3.17 -16.47
CA THR A 379 -6.88 3.32 -17.90
C THR A 379 -5.54 4.00 -18.15
N SER A 380 -5.05 4.77 -17.19
CA SER A 380 -3.79 5.53 -17.30
C SER A 380 -3.20 5.81 -15.92
N GLY A 381 -1.99 6.35 -15.90
CA GLY A 381 -1.34 6.85 -14.69
C GLY A 381 0.15 6.55 -14.62
N VAL A 382 0.84 7.27 -13.74
CA VAL A 382 2.26 7.14 -13.47
C VAL A 382 2.46 6.48 -12.11
N LEU A 383 3.23 5.40 -12.07
CA LEU A 383 3.72 4.82 -10.82
C LEU A 383 5.23 4.93 -10.78
N SER A 384 5.75 5.59 -9.76
CA SER A 384 7.18 5.67 -9.54
C SER A 384 7.55 5.18 -8.15
N ASN A 385 8.60 4.39 -8.05
CA ASN A 385 9.30 4.16 -6.78
C ASN A 385 10.70 4.73 -6.91
N SER A 386 11.07 5.64 -6.03
CA SER A 386 12.40 6.28 -6.06
C SER A 386 13.27 5.99 -4.85
N GLY A 387 12.79 5.11 -3.96
CA GLY A 387 13.49 4.68 -2.75
C GLY A 387 14.09 3.28 -2.88
N SER A 388 14.42 2.68 -1.73
CA SER A 388 15.26 1.49 -1.70
C SER A 388 14.48 0.18 -1.86
N ASP A 389 13.21 0.11 -1.44
CA ASP A 389 12.53 -1.18 -1.26
C ASP A 389 11.10 -1.20 -1.84
N LEU A 390 10.84 -2.23 -2.66
CA LEU A 390 9.53 -2.70 -3.05
C LEU A 390 9.34 -4.13 -2.54
N ARG A 391 8.43 -4.34 -1.58
CA ARG A 391 8.19 -5.65 -0.95
C ARG A 391 6.75 -6.09 -1.10
N ILE A 392 6.55 -7.27 -1.68
CA ILE A 392 5.24 -7.84 -1.98
C ILE A 392 5.21 -9.28 -1.46
N GLY A 393 4.39 -9.54 -0.43
CA GLY A 393 4.41 -10.83 0.25
C GLY A 393 5.76 -11.07 0.92
N GLY A 394 6.22 -10.09 1.69
CA GLY A 394 7.55 -10.07 2.27
C GLY A 394 7.55 -10.55 3.72
N GLN A 395 8.63 -11.23 4.08
CA GLN A 395 8.95 -11.82 5.38
C GLN A 395 8.30 -13.17 5.66
N ARG A 396 7.61 -13.39 6.78
CA ARG A 396 6.95 -14.67 7.10
C ARG A 396 5.44 -14.52 7.08
N ASP A 397 4.70 -15.59 6.77
CA ASP A 397 3.23 -15.61 6.86
C ASP A 397 2.56 -14.44 6.11
N ALA A 398 3.19 -14.00 5.02
CA ALA A 398 2.84 -12.75 4.34
C ALA A 398 2.41 -13.04 2.90
N THR A 399 1.19 -12.65 2.56
CA THR A 399 0.65 -12.69 1.20
C THR A 399 0.48 -11.28 0.68
N GLY A 400 1.11 -10.97 -0.46
CA GLY A 400 1.02 -9.67 -1.11
C GLY A 400 0.70 -9.81 -2.58
N THR A 401 -0.23 -8.98 -3.07
CA THR A 401 -0.61 -8.97 -4.48
C THR A 401 -0.69 -7.54 -5.00
N VAL A 402 -0.02 -7.29 -6.13
CA VAL A 402 -0.03 -6.01 -6.84
C VAL A 402 -0.35 -6.25 -8.31
N HIS A 403 -1.41 -5.62 -8.78
CA HIS A 403 -1.81 -5.64 -10.19
C HIS A 403 -1.91 -4.21 -10.73
N LEU A 404 -1.07 -3.84 -11.69
CA LEU A 404 -1.01 -2.46 -12.20
C LEU A 404 -1.99 -2.17 -13.35
N GLY A 405 -2.50 -3.21 -14.02
CA GLY A 405 -3.39 -3.05 -15.18
C GLY A 405 -2.70 -2.51 -16.43
N ASN A 406 -3.51 -2.03 -17.37
CA ASN A 406 -3.06 -1.50 -18.65
C ASN A 406 -2.84 0.04 -18.60
N GLY A 407 -2.15 0.58 -19.60
CA GLY A 407 -1.95 2.01 -19.86
C GLY A 407 -1.05 2.74 -18.86
N LYS A 408 -0.28 2.02 -18.04
CA LYS A 408 0.58 2.64 -17.02
C LYS A 408 1.96 2.99 -17.56
N THR A 409 2.49 4.10 -17.04
CA THR A 409 3.93 4.39 -17.09
C THR A 409 4.51 4.08 -15.72
N VAL A 410 5.47 3.16 -15.66
CA VAL A 410 6.04 2.65 -14.43
C VAL A 410 7.53 2.95 -14.39
N LEU A 411 7.98 3.65 -13.35
CA LEU A 411 9.36 4.08 -13.14
C LEU A 411 9.86 3.50 -11.81
N LEU A 412 10.49 2.33 -11.85
CA LEU A 412 10.91 1.64 -10.62
C LEU A 412 12.40 1.79 -10.38
N GLY A 413 12.72 2.38 -9.25
CA GLY A 413 14.05 2.44 -8.70
C GLY A 413 15.00 3.44 -9.33
N LYS A 414 16.24 3.38 -8.86
CA LYS A 414 17.38 4.14 -9.36
C LYS A 414 18.57 3.20 -9.51
N PRO A 415 19.48 3.44 -10.46
CA PRO A 415 20.68 2.63 -10.64
C PRO A 415 21.42 2.39 -9.32
N GLY A 416 21.60 1.12 -8.96
CA GLY A 416 22.38 0.68 -7.80
C GLY A 416 21.76 0.82 -6.41
N PHE A 417 20.47 1.15 -6.26
CA PHE A 417 19.87 1.33 -4.93
C PHE A 417 18.61 0.48 -4.64
N THR A 418 17.83 0.12 -5.66
CA THR A 418 16.45 -0.37 -5.42
C THR A 418 16.36 -1.89 -5.44
N SER A 419 15.62 -2.45 -4.50
CA SER A 419 15.35 -3.88 -4.36
C SER A 419 13.88 -4.19 -4.60
N LEU A 420 13.63 -5.19 -5.44
CA LEU A 420 12.31 -5.80 -5.65
C LEU A 420 12.28 -7.18 -5.00
N PHE A 421 11.42 -7.35 -3.99
CA PHE A 421 11.21 -8.62 -3.33
C PHE A 421 9.75 -9.07 -3.46
N VAL A 422 9.55 -10.21 -4.12
CA VAL A 422 8.23 -10.80 -4.35
C VAL A 422 8.21 -12.22 -3.80
N GLY A 423 7.52 -12.43 -2.68
CA GLY A 423 7.52 -13.71 -1.98
C GLY A 423 8.90 -14.04 -1.39
N LYS A 424 9.42 -13.15 -0.54
CA LYS A 424 10.76 -13.31 0.06
C LYS A 424 10.64 -13.52 1.57
N THR A 425 11.25 -14.59 2.07
CA THR A 425 11.29 -14.93 3.50
C THR A 425 12.66 -14.61 4.10
N PHE A 426 12.71 -13.85 5.21
CA PHE A 426 13.94 -13.58 5.96
C PHE A 426 13.93 -14.25 7.35
N GLY A 427 15.07 -14.88 7.69
CA GLY A 427 15.69 -14.90 9.02
C GLY A 427 15.03 -15.59 10.21
N THR A 428 13.72 -15.82 10.28
CA THR A 428 13.11 -16.43 11.49
C THR A 428 11.95 -17.40 11.15
N GLY A 429 11.71 -18.40 12.01
CA GLY A 429 10.71 -19.46 11.79
C GLY A 429 9.27 -18.91 11.60
N GLY A 430 8.47 -19.54 10.73
CA GLY A 430 7.10 -19.14 10.36
C GLY A 430 6.55 -19.99 9.21
N THR A 431 5.34 -19.72 8.72
CA THR A 431 4.80 -20.38 7.51
C THR A 431 5.17 -19.61 6.22
N ALA A 432 4.58 -20.05 5.10
CA ALA A 432 4.87 -19.62 3.74
C ALA A 432 4.70 -18.09 3.54
N SER A 433 5.55 -17.52 2.68
CA SER A 433 5.32 -16.17 2.14
C SER A 433 5.06 -16.22 0.65
N ALA A 434 4.08 -15.43 0.19
CA ALA A 434 3.58 -15.47 -1.18
C ALA A 434 3.44 -14.06 -1.76
N GLY A 435 4.14 -13.78 -2.86
CA GLY A 435 4.08 -12.49 -3.55
C GLY A 435 3.63 -12.63 -5.00
N THR A 436 2.82 -11.68 -5.48
CA THR A 436 2.42 -11.56 -6.89
C THR A 436 2.55 -10.11 -7.36
N PHE A 437 3.30 -9.89 -8.44
CA PHE A 437 3.42 -8.60 -9.11
C PHE A 437 3.14 -8.76 -10.60
N THR A 438 2.09 -8.11 -11.11
CA THR A 438 1.74 -8.20 -12.53
C THR A 438 1.51 -6.83 -13.14
N MET A 439 1.98 -6.65 -14.37
CA MET A 439 1.71 -5.47 -15.17
C MET A 439 1.05 -5.86 -16.50
N GLY A 440 -0.01 -5.15 -16.86
CA GLY A 440 -0.63 -5.28 -18.18
C GLY A 440 0.13 -4.50 -19.25
N SER A 441 -0.54 -4.13 -20.35
CA SER A 441 0.08 -3.34 -21.42
C SER A 441 0.50 -1.95 -20.93
N GLY A 442 1.74 -1.52 -21.16
CA GLY A 442 2.19 -0.20 -20.76
C GLY A 442 3.67 0.06 -20.99
N THR A 443 4.19 1.10 -20.36
CA THR A 443 5.61 1.48 -20.39
C THR A 443 6.25 1.24 -19.04
N MET A 444 7.40 0.57 -18.98
CA MET A 444 8.17 0.37 -17.74
C MET A 444 9.64 0.66 -17.96
N ASP A 445 10.18 1.59 -17.19
CA ASP A 445 11.62 1.74 -16.98
C ASP A 445 11.95 1.35 -15.55
N ALA A 446 12.79 0.32 -15.37
CA ALA A 446 13.08 -0.22 -14.06
C ALA A 446 14.57 -0.47 -13.85
N TYR A 447 15.07 -0.03 -12.70
CA TYR A 447 16.44 -0.21 -12.24
C TYR A 447 16.44 -0.91 -10.89
N PHE A 448 16.98 -2.11 -10.83
CA PHE A 448 17.05 -2.90 -9.61
C PHE A 448 18.50 -3.31 -9.32
N ALA A 449 18.93 -3.12 -8.08
CA ALA A 449 20.13 -3.75 -7.56
C ALA A 449 19.87 -5.23 -7.22
N GLN A 450 18.67 -5.52 -6.69
CA GLN A 450 18.25 -6.87 -6.33
C GLN A 450 16.82 -7.13 -6.82
N MET A 451 16.60 -8.28 -7.47
CA MET A 451 15.29 -8.78 -7.85
C MET A 451 15.14 -10.23 -7.37
N HIS A 452 14.37 -10.43 -6.30
CA HIS A 452 14.18 -11.75 -5.70
C HIS A 452 12.72 -12.16 -5.83
N VAL A 453 12.48 -13.30 -6.47
CA VAL A 453 11.15 -13.83 -6.78
C VAL A 453 11.06 -15.26 -6.25
N GLY A 454 10.31 -15.46 -5.17
CA GLY A 454 10.27 -16.74 -4.48
C GLY A 454 11.63 -17.07 -3.89
N HIS A 455 12.00 -16.36 -2.83
CA HIS A 455 13.32 -16.47 -2.21
C HIS A 455 13.20 -16.83 -0.73
N ASN A 456 13.75 -17.97 -0.34
CA ASN A 456 13.87 -18.38 1.05
C ASN A 456 15.35 -18.45 1.46
N GLY A 457 15.82 -17.38 2.10
CA GLY A 457 17.20 -17.31 2.61
C GLY A 457 17.40 -17.96 3.97
N ASN A 458 16.46 -18.79 4.43
CA ASN A 458 16.46 -19.35 5.79
C ASN A 458 16.55 -20.88 5.78
N SER A 459 17.22 -21.42 6.80
CA SER A 459 17.38 -22.85 7.06
C SER A 459 16.17 -23.49 7.76
N SER A 460 15.23 -22.71 8.32
CA SER A 460 14.01 -23.24 8.96
C SER A 460 12.94 -23.72 7.96
N ALA A 461 11.93 -24.48 8.43
CA ALA A 461 10.94 -25.21 7.62
C ALA A 461 9.94 -24.37 6.79
N ASN A 462 10.25 -23.11 6.49
CA ASN A 462 9.36 -22.18 5.81
C ASN A 462 9.36 -22.44 4.29
N SER A 463 8.41 -21.84 3.56
CA SER A 463 8.40 -21.79 2.09
C SER A 463 8.28 -20.35 1.57
N ALA A 464 8.63 -20.14 0.31
CA ALA A 464 8.57 -18.83 -0.34
C ALA A 464 8.08 -18.96 -1.78
N THR A 465 7.01 -18.27 -2.15
CA THR A 465 6.42 -18.32 -3.49
C THR A 465 6.35 -16.92 -4.08
N GLY A 466 6.99 -16.71 -5.23
CA GLY A 466 6.95 -15.43 -5.94
C GLY A 466 6.53 -15.59 -7.38
N TYR A 467 5.66 -14.70 -7.84
CA TYR A 467 5.25 -14.60 -9.23
C TYR A 467 5.38 -13.16 -9.72
N VAL A 468 6.14 -12.97 -10.78
CA VAL A 468 6.32 -11.69 -11.46
C VAL A 468 5.99 -11.87 -12.93
N ASP A 469 5.02 -11.10 -13.42
CA ASP A 469 4.64 -11.06 -14.84
C ASP A 469 4.72 -9.65 -15.40
N LEU A 470 5.74 -9.44 -16.24
CA LEU A 470 6.01 -8.20 -16.96
C LEU A 470 5.83 -8.38 -18.47
N SER A 471 5.28 -9.51 -18.92
CA SER A 471 5.13 -9.84 -20.34
C SER A 471 4.20 -8.86 -21.08
N GLY A 472 3.33 -8.16 -20.36
CA GLY A 472 2.49 -7.08 -20.90
C GLY A 472 3.26 -5.81 -21.27
N VAL A 473 4.47 -5.58 -20.75
CA VAL A 473 5.21 -4.32 -21.00
C VAL A 473 5.54 -4.17 -22.49
N THR A 474 5.11 -3.05 -23.07
CA THR A 474 5.19 -2.76 -24.52
C THR A 474 6.27 -1.74 -24.89
N SER A 475 6.78 -0.96 -23.94
CA SER A 475 7.93 -0.07 -24.14
C SER A 475 8.71 0.16 -22.85
N GLY A 476 9.95 0.64 -22.96
CA GLY A 476 10.87 0.88 -21.84
C GLY A 476 11.89 -0.24 -21.64
N THR A 477 12.73 -0.09 -20.61
CA THR A 477 13.85 -0.99 -20.32
C THR A 477 13.89 -1.45 -18.87
N ILE A 478 14.17 -2.72 -18.65
CA ILE A 478 14.54 -3.24 -17.32
C ILE A 478 16.04 -3.47 -17.27
N THR A 479 16.68 -2.83 -16.30
CA THR A 479 18.10 -2.99 -16.02
C THR A 479 18.28 -3.48 -14.58
N ASN A 480 18.90 -4.64 -14.41
CA ASN A 480 19.42 -5.04 -13.10
C ASN A 480 20.89 -4.61 -12.99
N ASP A 481 21.19 -3.60 -12.17
CA ASP A 481 22.51 -2.99 -12.03
C ASP A 481 22.78 -2.57 -10.58
N HIS A 482 23.99 -2.87 -10.09
CA HIS A 482 24.46 -2.49 -8.77
C HIS A 482 25.93 -2.05 -8.84
N ASN A 483 26.28 -1.00 -8.09
CA ASN A 483 27.64 -0.44 -8.06
C ASN A 483 28.73 -1.43 -7.60
N LEU A 484 28.35 -2.61 -7.08
CA LEU A 484 29.25 -3.70 -6.73
C LEU A 484 28.90 -4.97 -7.52
N ILE A 485 27.80 -5.64 -7.14
CA ILE A 485 27.28 -6.87 -7.75
C ILE A 485 25.76 -6.87 -7.63
N GLY A 486 25.03 -6.98 -8.74
CA GLY A 486 23.57 -7.09 -8.75
C GLY A 486 23.09 -8.52 -8.49
N GLU A 487 21.82 -8.71 -8.13
CA GLU A 487 21.23 -10.03 -7.86
C GLU A 487 19.88 -10.21 -8.55
N VAL A 488 19.73 -11.33 -9.28
CA VAL A 488 18.45 -11.81 -9.79
C VAL A 488 18.27 -13.26 -9.36
N TRP A 489 17.40 -13.48 -8.38
CA TRP A 489 17.16 -14.79 -7.79
C TRP A 489 15.71 -15.20 -7.99
N VAL A 490 15.49 -16.35 -8.62
CA VAL A 490 14.17 -16.87 -8.96
C VAL A 490 14.08 -18.29 -8.43
N GLY A 491 13.25 -18.53 -7.41
CA GLY A 491 13.11 -19.85 -6.81
C GLY A 491 14.38 -20.29 -6.07
N TYR A 492 14.89 -19.41 -5.19
CA TYR A 492 16.15 -19.61 -4.50
C TYR A 492 15.97 -20.07 -3.05
N GLY A 493 16.75 -21.06 -2.64
CA GLY A 493 16.80 -21.61 -1.30
C GLY A 493 15.66 -22.59 -1.00
N ARG A 494 15.56 -23.04 0.24
CA ARG A 494 14.66 -24.13 0.66
C ARG A 494 13.18 -23.87 0.33
N ASN A 495 12.48 -24.85 -0.23
CA ASN A 495 11.01 -24.77 -0.45
C ASN A 495 10.57 -23.49 -1.17
N ALA A 496 11.42 -23.00 -2.09
CA ALA A 496 11.21 -21.75 -2.78
C ALA A 496 10.67 -22.02 -4.19
N THR A 497 9.66 -21.27 -4.61
CA THR A 497 9.10 -21.34 -5.97
C THR A 497 9.01 -19.95 -6.55
N GLY A 498 9.78 -19.69 -7.60
CA GLY A 498 9.81 -18.40 -8.28
C GLY A 498 9.44 -18.51 -9.75
N THR A 499 8.65 -17.57 -10.24
CA THR A 499 8.37 -17.41 -11.67
C THR A 499 8.52 -15.95 -12.07
N LEU A 500 9.39 -15.71 -13.06
CA LEU A 500 9.68 -14.39 -13.60
C LEU A 500 9.47 -14.40 -15.12
N LEU A 501 8.45 -13.71 -15.58
CA LEU A 501 8.24 -13.42 -16.99
C LEU A 501 8.74 -12.00 -17.27
N LEU A 502 9.82 -11.92 -18.06
CA LEU A 502 10.41 -10.66 -18.47
C LEU A 502 9.57 -9.95 -19.55
N CYS A 503 9.93 -8.71 -19.86
CA CYS A 503 9.18 -7.87 -20.77
C CYS A 503 9.20 -8.38 -22.21
N ALA A 504 8.21 -7.96 -23.00
CA ALA A 504 8.22 -8.15 -24.45
C ALA A 504 9.16 -7.18 -25.18
N THR A 505 9.78 -6.25 -24.46
CA THR A 505 10.70 -5.20 -24.96
C THR A 505 12.17 -5.58 -24.70
N ALA A 506 13.10 -4.62 -24.74
CA ALA A 506 14.50 -4.88 -24.42
C ALA A 506 14.70 -5.04 -22.90
N ASP A 507 15.38 -6.11 -22.49
CA ASP A 507 15.81 -6.35 -21.10
C ASP A 507 17.33 -6.48 -21.01
N GLN A 508 17.88 -5.94 -19.93
CA GLN A 508 19.30 -6.02 -19.60
C GLN A 508 19.49 -6.50 -18.16
N ILE A 509 20.22 -7.60 -17.97
CA ILE A 509 20.60 -8.09 -16.64
C ILE A 509 22.11 -7.96 -16.46
N GLY A 510 22.53 -7.03 -15.61
CA GLY A 510 23.91 -6.52 -15.53
C GLY A 510 24.14 -5.41 -16.56
N ALA A 511 24.74 -4.30 -16.15
CA ALA A 511 24.87 -3.11 -17.01
C ALA A 511 26.10 -3.15 -17.92
N SER A 512 27.20 -3.81 -17.50
CA SER A 512 28.44 -3.84 -18.27
C SER A 512 29.41 -4.90 -17.76
N SER A 513 30.58 -5.01 -18.40
CA SER A 513 31.68 -5.85 -17.93
C SER A 513 32.21 -5.46 -16.54
N SER A 514 32.03 -4.21 -16.12
CA SER A 514 32.41 -3.68 -14.80
C SER A 514 31.25 -3.67 -13.80
N SER A 515 30.02 -3.97 -14.24
CA SER A 515 28.84 -4.00 -13.38
C SER A 515 27.98 -5.21 -13.72
N ARG A 516 28.33 -6.32 -13.07
CA ARG A 516 27.80 -7.66 -13.35
C ARG A 516 26.77 -8.09 -12.31
N THR A 517 25.87 -8.96 -12.74
CA THR A 517 24.77 -9.47 -11.92
C THR A 517 24.91 -10.97 -11.70
N ARG A 518 24.61 -11.45 -10.49
CA ARG A 518 24.43 -12.87 -10.22
C ARG A 518 23.01 -13.27 -10.59
N ILE A 519 22.89 -14.25 -11.48
CA ILE A 519 21.59 -14.80 -11.86
C ILE A 519 21.47 -16.25 -11.41
N ARG A 520 20.44 -16.53 -10.61
CA ARG A 520 20.19 -17.86 -10.04
C ARG A 520 18.72 -18.22 -10.25
N VAL A 521 18.47 -19.31 -10.97
CA VAL A 521 17.12 -19.76 -11.33
C VAL A 521 16.96 -21.21 -10.92
N GLY A 522 16.18 -21.46 -9.85
CA GLY A 522 16.11 -22.77 -9.21
C GLY A 522 17.48 -23.11 -8.64
N ASP A 523 17.78 -22.61 -7.45
CA ASP A 523 19.12 -22.72 -6.86
C ASP A 523 19.03 -22.95 -5.35
N ASN A 524 19.96 -23.76 -4.82
CA ASN A 524 20.14 -23.97 -3.39
C ASN A 524 21.63 -24.08 -3.03
N THR A 525 22.32 -22.94 -2.84
CA THR A 525 23.74 -22.92 -2.43
C THR A 525 23.97 -23.01 -0.92
N ASP A 526 22.98 -22.66 -0.11
CA ASP A 526 23.18 -22.39 1.32
C ASP A 526 22.98 -23.63 2.22
N ASN A 527 23.14 -24.82 1.66
CA ASN A 527 23.05 -26.11 2.37
C ASN A 527 21.71 -26.33 3.12
N HIS A 528 20.61 -25.73 2.61
CA HIS A 528 19.30 -25.85 3.25
C HIS A 528 18.57 -27.12 2.82
N SER A 529 18.26 -28.02 3.76
CA SER A 529 17.45 -29.23 3.52
C SER A 529 15.97 -28.87 3.34
N GLY A 530 15.26 -29.53 2.42
CA GLY A 530 13.91 -29.14 1.99
C GLY A 530 13.24 -30.18 1.09
N THR A 531 12.17 -29.80 0.39
CA THR A 531 11.52 -30.65 -0.61
C THR A 531 11.92 -30.23 -2.02
N LEU A 532 11.75 -28.96 -2.38
CA LEU A 532 12.02 -28.45 -3.73
C LEU A 532 12.38 -26.95 -3.73
N SER A 533 13.39 -26.58 -4.51
CA SER A 533 13.65 -25.20 -4.95
C SER A 533 13.41 -25.09 -6.46
N ALA A 534 12.37 -24.38 -6.88
CA ALA A 534 11.93 -24.31 -8.27
C ALA A 534 11.94 -22.87 -8.80
N GLY A 535 12.72 -22.60 -9.84
CA GLY A 535 12.76 -21.30 -10.51
C GLY A 535 12.44 -21.40 -11.99
N THR A 536 11.61 -20.49 -12.49
CA THR A 536 11.35 -20.33 -13.92
C THR A 536 11.55 -18.88 -14.32
N LEU A 537 12.45 -18.64 -15.27
CA LEU A 537 12.64 -17.35 -15.93
C LEU A 537 12.32 -17.52 -17.41
N THR A 538 11.42 -16.70 -17.93
CA THR A 538 11.04 -16.76 -19.34
C THR A 538 11.06 -15.38 -19.97
N LYS A 539 11.48 -15.31 -21.23
CA LYS A 539 11.34 -14.13 -22.07
C LYS A 539 10.80 -14.50 -23.44
N SER A 540 9.78 -13.76 -23.87
CA SER A 540 9.19 -13.84 -25.21
C SER A 540 9.07 -12.44 -25.80
N GLY A 541 9.69 -12.21 -26.97
CA GLY A 541 9.77 -10.92 -27.62
C GLY A 541 10.97 -10.07 -27.19
N GLY A 542 11.23 -9.02 -27.97
CA GLY A 542 12.27 -8.05 -27.70
C GLY A 542 13.70 -8.59 -27.82
N SER A 543 14.64 -7.87 -27.21
CA SER A 543 16.06 -8.24 -27.13
C SER A 543 16.48 -8.50 -25.69
N PHE A 544 17.48 -9.35 -25.49
CA PHE A 544 18.07 -9.63 -24.18
C PHE A 544 19.58 -9.42 -24.20
N GLU A 545 20.09 -8.79 -23.15
CA GLU A 545 21.52 -8.63 -22.87
C GLU A 545 21.84 -9.07 -21.44
N GLY A 546 22.96 -9.77 -21.27
CA GLY A 546 23.38 -10.27 -19.96
C GLY A 546 24.86 -10.01 -19.67
N TRP A 547 25.15 -9.40 -18.53
CA TRP A 547 26.50 -9.30 -17.95
C TRP A 547 26.51 -10.00 -16.60
N PHE A 548 26.97 -11.24 -16.59
CA PHE A 548 26.83 -12.11 -15.42
C PHE A 548 28.14 -12.25 -14.65
N ASN A 549 28.05 -12.23 -13.33
CA ASN A 549 29.15 -12.66 -12.48
C ASN A 549 29.04 -14.15 -12.20
N GLU A 550 27.83 -14.63 -11.93
CA GLU A 550 27.50 -16.04 -11.76
C GLU A 550 26.22 -16.31 -12.54
N TRP A 551 26.09 -17.49 -13.14
CA TRP A 551 24.85 -17.91 -13.80
C TRP A 551 24.56 -19.38 -13.50
N HIS A 552 23.56 -19.57 -12.64
CA HIS A 552 23.09 -20.87 -12.20
C HIS A 552 21.66 -21.11 -12.67
N VAL A 553 21.41 -22.28 -13.26
CA VAL A 553 20.07 -22.74 -13.61
C VAL A 553 19.94 -24.20 -13.18
N GLY A 554 19.19 -24.45 -12.11
CA GLY A 554 19.10 -25.79 -11.52
C GLY A 554 20.41 -26.17 -10.84
N TYR A 555 20.85 -25.40 -9.85
CA TYR A 555 22.10 -25.66 -9.13
C TYR A 555 21.84 -26.03 -7.68
N ASN A 556 22.37 -27.17 -7.24
CA ASN A 556 22.29 -27.61 -5.85
C ASN A 556 23.68 -27.78 -5.25
N GLY A 557 24.15 -26.76 -4.52
CA GLY A 557 25.39 -26.84 -3.77
C GLY A 557 25.26 -27.69 -2.49
N ASN A 558 24.05 -28.09 -2.13
CA ASN A 558 23.74 -28.83 -0.91
C ASN A 558 23.95 -30.34 -1.07
N THR A 559 24.50 -30.99 -0.05
CA THR A 559 24.59 -32.46 0.06
C THR A 559 23.38 -33.10 0.74
N SER A 560 22.48 -32.30 1.33
CA SER A 560 21.27 -32.74 2.04
C SER A 560 19.99 -32.56 1.20
N GLY A 561 19.02 -33.46 1.37
CA GLY A 561 17.97 -33.84 0.40
C GLY A 561 16.89 -32.82 0.03
N ASN A 562 17.26 -31.65 -0.49
CA ASN A 562 16.36 -30.73 -1.20
C ASN A 562 16.55 -30.91 -2.72
N SER A 563 15.49 -31.15 -3.49
CA SER A 563 15.58 -31.16 -4.96
C SER A 563 15.60 -29.74 -5.54
N VAL A 564 16.18 -29.55 -6.72
CA VAL A 564 16.29 -28.22 -7.34
C VAL A 564 15.88 -28.29 -8.81
N ASN A 565 14.95 -27.44 -9.24
CA ASN A 565 14.51 -27.34 -10.63
C ASN A 565 14.65 -25.91 -11.15
N GLY A 566 15.56 -25.68 -12.09
CA GLY A 566 15.74 -24.40 -12.76
C GLY A 566 15.37 -24.48 -14.23
N THR A 567 14.58 -23.51 -14.70
CA THR A 567 14.31 -23.33 -16.13
C THR A 567 14.54 -21.88 -16.53
N MET A 568 15.41 -21.66 -17.51
CA MET A 568 15.61 -20.38 -18.17
C MET A 568 15.30 -20.53 -19.66
N ASP A 569 14.16 -20.02 -20.10
CA ASP A 569 13.72 -20.08 -21.50
C ASP A 569 13.78 -18.69 -22.14
N LEU A 570 14.81 -18.48 -22.95
CA LEU A 570 15.03 -17.28 -23.74
C LEU A 570 14.73 -17.53 -25.23
N SER A 571 14.15 -18.67 -25.59
CA SER A 571 14.01 -19.05 -27.00
C SER A 571 13.06 -18.17 -27.80
N GLY A 572 12.21 -17.38 -27.12
CA GLY A 572 11.29 -16.41 -27.73
C GLY A 572 11.86 -15.01 -27.94
N THR A 573 13.12 -14.72 -27.59
CA THR A 573 13.76 -13.40 -27.74
C THR A 573 14.86 -13.40 -28.81
N THR A 574 15.46 -12.24 -29.10
CA THR A 574 16.79 -12.14 -29.73
C THR A 574 17.83 -11.67 -28.71
N PHE A 575 19.11 -11.88 -29.00
CA PHE A 575 20.20 -11.25 -28.24
C PHE A 575 20.63 -9.92 -28.86
N THR A 576 21.10 -9.00 -28.03
CA THR A 576 21.82 -7.81 -28.52
C THR A 576 23.17 -8.19 -29.12
N ALA A 577 23.88 -7.23 -29.71
CA ALA A 577 25.22 -7.46 -30.24
C ALA A 577 26.22 -7.95 -29.16
N ASN A 578 26.01 -7.56 -27.89
CA ASN A 578 26.82 -8.00 -26.75
C ASN A 578 26.45 -9.41 -26.27
N GLY A 579 25.20 -9.83 -26.48
CA GLY A 579 24.71 -11.14 -26.08
C GLY A 579 24.76 -11.36 -24.57
N ILE A 580 25.22 -12.53 -24.14
CA ILE A 580 25.48 -12.84 -22.74
C ILE A 580 26.98 -12.98 -22.51
N ASN A 581 27.52 -12.26 -21.53
CA ASN A 581 28.91 -12.33 -21.14
C ASN A 581 29.02 -12.66 -19.65
N SER A 582 29.63 -13.79 -19.30
CA SER A 582 29.92 -14.21 -17.92
C SER A 582 31.41 -14.07 -17.59
N SER A 583 31.72 -13.63 -16.37
CA SER A 583 33.09 -13.60 -15.83
C SER A 583 33.45 -14.84 -15.00
N ASP A 584 32.47 -15.69 -14.69
CA ASP A 584 32.68 -16.93 -13.94
C ASP A 584 31.96 -18.11 -14.63
N THR A 585 32.04 -19.26 -13.98
CA THR A 585 31.56 -20.56 -14.39
C THR A 585 30.03 -20.59 -14.46
N LEU A 586 29.54 -21.17 -15.55
CA LEU A 586 28.13 -21.41 -15.77
C LEU A 586 27.74 -22.80 -15.27
N TYR A 587 26.65 -22.92 -14.51
CA TYR A 587 26.19 -24.19 -13.95
C TYR A 587 24.74 -24.48 -14.36
N PHE A 588 24.53 -25.53 -15.15
CA PHE A 588 23.21 -25.94 -15.62
C PHE A 588 22.90 -27.37 -15.17
N GLY A 589 21.98 -27.53 -14.22
CA GLY A 589 21.57 -28.85 -13.71
C GLY A 589 22.69 -29.56 -12.96
N VAL A 590 23.40 -28.85 -12.07
CA VAL A 590 24.59 -29.36 -11.39
C VAL A 590 24.33 -29.54 -9.91
N GLY A 591 24.80 -30.67 -9.36
CA GLY A 591 24.63 -31.04 -7.95
C GLY A 591 23.49 -32.02 -7.73
N ARG A 592 23.39 -32.57 -6.52
CA ARG A 592 22.44 -33.62 -6.16
C ARG A 592 20.99 -33.25 -6.49
N ASP A 593 20.22 -34.16 -7.08
CA ASP A 593 18.78 -34.00 -7.36
C ASP A 593 18.44 -32.65 -8.06
N ALA A 594 19.37 -32.14 -8.87
CA ALA A 594 19.21 -30.87 -9.58
C ALA A 594 18.73 -31.13 -11.02
N THR A 595 17.84 -30.29 -11.53
CA THR A 595 17.42 -30.29 -12.94
C THR A 595 17.56 -28.87 -13.47
N GLY A 596 18.36 -28.69 -14.52
CA GLY A 596 18.56 -27.39 -15.16
C GLY A 596 18.19 -27.45 -16.64
N LEU A 597 17.37 -26.51 -17.10
CA LEU A 597 17.03 -26.34 -18.51
C LEU A 597 17.33 -24.91 -18.94
N VAL A 598 18.19 -24.76 -19.94
CA VAL A 598 18.49 -23.46 -20.57
C VAL A 598 18.20 -23.55 -22.06
N ARG A 599 17.33 -22.66 -22.56
CA ARG A 599 17.06 -22.50 -24.00
C ARG A 599 17.49 -21.13 -24.48
N LEU A 600 18.37 -21.08 -25.47
CA LEU A 600 18.95 -19.85 -25.97
C LEU A 600 18.53 -19.57 -27.41
N PRO A 601 18.25 -18.31 -27.77
CA PRO A 601 17.97 -17.89 -29.14
C PRO A 601 19.26 -17.73 -29.95
N SER A 602 19.15 -17.25 -31.19
CA SER A 602 20.32 -16.84 -31.97
C SER A 602 21.05 -15.66 -31.32
N GLY A 603 22.39 -15.70 -31.33
CA GLY A 603 23.24 -14.65 -30.80
C GLY A 603 24.50 -15.22 -30.14
N ASN A 604 25.20 -14.41 -29.33
CA ASN A 604 26.47 -14.79 -28.72
C ASN A 604 26.36 -15.02 -27.20
N VAL A 605 27.03 -16.05 -26.70
CA VAL A 605 27.29 -16.26 -25.27
C VAL A 605 28.78 -16.47 -25.06
N THR A 606 29.37 -15.81 -24.08
CA THR A 606 30.79 -15.99 -23.71
C THR A 606 30.95 -16.24 -22.22
N ALA A 607 31.75 -17.23 -21.84
CA ALA A 607 32.09 -17.50 -20.44
C ALA A 607 33.49 -18.12 -20.31
N PRO A 608 34.16 -18.04 -19.14
CA PRO A 608 35.40 -18.75 -18.92
C PRO A 608 35.20 -20.26 -18.86
N ASN A 609 34.20 -20.72 -18.11
CA ASN A 609 33.90 -22.14 -17.92
C ASN A 609 32.40 -22.41 -18.04
N MET A 610 32.05 -23.64 -18.40
CA MET A 610 30.66 -24.09 -18.45
C MET A 610 30.56 -25.55 -17.98
N ILE A 611 29.55 -25.85 -17.18
CA ILE A 611 29.25 -27.22 -16.71
C ILE A 611 27.75 -27.49 -16.90
N VAL A 612 27.44 -28.57 -17.62
CA VAL A 612 26.07 -29.05 -17.87
C VAL A 612 25.93 -30.48 -17.36
N GLY A 613 25.03 -30.69 -16.40
CA GLY A 613 24.91 -31.95 -15.68
C GLY A 613 26.09 -32.21 -14.74
N ASP A 614 26.00 -33.28 -13.98
CA ASP A 614 27.08 -33.77 -13.11
C ASP A 614 27.71 -35.09 -13.57
N SER A 615 28.80 -35.46 -12.90
CA SER A 615 29.62 -36.62 -13.23
C SER A 615 29.20 -37.88 -12.47
N ASP A 616 28.35 -37.74 -11.45
CA ASP A 616 28.07 -38.81 -10.50
C ASP A 616 27.01 -39.77 -11.05
N THR A 617 27.38 -41.05 -11.10
CA THR A 617 26.52 -42.19 -11.45
C THR A 617 26.09 -42.99 -10.20
N GLY A 618 26.29 -42.42 -9.01
CA GLY A 618 26.04 -43.04 -7.71
C GLY A 618 24.56 -43.08 -7.30
N THR A 619 24.29 -43.63 -6.11
CA THR A 619 22.91 -43.88 -5.60
C THR A 619 22.16 -42.65 -5.10
N GLU A 620 22.83 -41.51 -4.97
CA GLU A 620 22.16 -40.21 -4.83
C GLU A 620 22.03 -39.64 -6.25
N ALA A 621 20.81 -39.45 -6.75
CA ALA A 621 20.63 -39.11 -8.16
C ALA A 621 21.38 -37.80 -8.49
N GLY A 622 22.32 -37.91 -9.42
CA GLY A 622 23.08 -36.77 -9.89
C GLY A 622 22.20 -35.72 -10.58
N GLY A 623 22.69 -34.50 -10.65
CA GLY A 623 22.04 -33.38 -11.33
C GLY A 623 21.99 -33.54 -12.84
N SER A 624 20.82 -33.35 -13.44
CA SER A 624 20.59 -33.41 -14.89
C SER A 624 20.51 -32.02 -15.51
N GLY A 625 21.33 -31.77 -16.54
CA GLY A 625 21.40 -30.48 -17.22
C GLY A 625 21.00 -30.58 -18.69
N THR A 626 20.25 -29.61 -19.21
CA THR A 626 19.96 -29.48 -20.63
C THR A 626 20.27 -28.07 -21.11
N LEU A 627 21.08 -27.97 -22.16
CA LEU A 627 21.39 -26.74 -22.88
C LEU A 627 20.90 -26.88 -24.34
N ASP A 628 19.91 -26.06 -24.72
CA ASP A 628 19.34 -26.01 -26.07
C ASP A 628 19.77 -24.72 -26.78
N LEU A 629 20.61 -24.86 -27.81
CA LEU A 629 21.15 -23.76 -28.60
C LEU A 629 20.38 -23.60 -29.92
N ARG A 630 19.66 -22.51 -30.12
CA ARG A 630 18.85 -22.28 -31.33
C ARG A 630 19.49 -21.26 -32.27
N GLY A 631 20.67 -21.62 -32.78
CA GLY A 631 21.50 -20.71 -33.59
C GLY A 631 22.41 -19.81 -32.76
N THR A 632 22.62 -20.15 -31.49
CA THR A 632 23.55 -19.45 -30.59
C THR A 632 24.99 -19.83 -30.88
N THR A 633 25.91 -18.86 -30.90
CA THR A 633 27.35 -19.08 -30.82
C THR A 633 27.77 -18.96 -29.35
N PHE A 634 28.20 -20.06 -28.76
CA PHE A 634 28.61 -20.16 -27.37
C PHE A 634 30.12 -20.36 -27.32
N THR A 635 30.85 -19.42 -26.74
CA THR A 635 32.32 -19.45 -26.61
C THR A 635 32.73 -19.60 -25.16
N VAL A 636 33.45 -20.68 -24.87
CA VAL A 636 34.02 -20.98 -23.56
C VAL A 636 35.54 -20.81 -23.65
N SER A 637 36.11 -19.82 -22.97
CA SER A 637 37.54 -19.50 -23.15
C SER A 637 38.48 -20.53 -22.53
N ASN A 638 38.01 -21.25 -21.50
CA ASN A 638 38.79 -22.26 -20.80
C ASN A 638 38.11 -23.64 -21.00
N THR A 639 37.37 -24.13 -20.01
CA THR A 639 36.84 -25.50 -20.02
C THR A 639 35.31 -25.51 -20.15
N GLY A 640 34.81 -26.15 -21.20
CA GLY A 640 33.40 -26.53 -21.31
C GLY A 640 33.22 -28.02 -21.00
N SER A 641 32.25 -28.36 -20.15
CA SER A 641 31.92 -29.75 -19.82
C SER A 641 30.43 -30.04 -20.03
N ILE A 642 30.14 -31.10 -20.77
CA ILE A 642 28.83 -31.77 -20.77
C ILE A 642 29.04 -33.11 -20.08
N ASN A 643 28.67 -33.20 -18.79
CA ASN A 643 28.91 -34.39 -17.98
C ASN A 643 27.86 -35.49 -18.27
N THR A 644 27.98 -36.65 -17.62
CA THR A 644 27.20 -37.88 -17.92
C THR A 644 25.69 -37.67 -17.98
N SER A 645 25.16 -36.87 -17.07
CA SER A 645 23.74 -36.50 -16.95
C SER A 645 23.38 -35.20 -17.71
N GLY A 646 24.33 -34.64 -18.45
CA GLY A 646 24.18 -33.45 -19.29
C GLY A 646 23.69 -33.76 -20.70
N ASN A 647 22.89 -32.86 -21.25
CA ASN A 647 22.39 -32.91 -22.62
C ASN A 647 22.63 -31.58 -23.34
N LEU A 648 23.23 -31.64 -24.52
CA LEU A 648 23.38 -30.51 -25.43
C LEU A 648 22.52 -30.74 -26.69
N MET A 649 21.65 -29.79 -27.01
CA MET A 649 20.68 -29.88 -28.10
C MET A 649 20.72 -28.66 -29.02
N GLY A 650 20.17 -28.81 -30.23
CA GLY A 650 19.82 -27.70 -31.12
C GLY A 650 20.72 -27.52 -32.34
N ARG A 651 20.74 -26.28 -32.86
CA ARG A 651 21.41 -25.86 -34.11
C ARG A 651 22.51 -24.80 -33.90
N GLY A 652 23.06 -24.69 -32.69
CA GLY A 652 24.07 -23.68 -32.35
C GLY A 652 25.51 -24.07 -32.70
N THR A 653 26.42 -23.15 -32.41
CA THR A 653 27.87 -23.36 -32.41
C THR A 653 28.39 -23.34 -30.99
N LEU A 654 29.14 -24.36 -30.57
CA LEU A 654 29.85 -24.35 -29.29
C LEU A 654 31.36 -24.37 -29.56
N THR A 655 32.08 -23.40 -29.00
CA THR A 655 33.54 -23.29 -29.08
C THR A 655 34.14 -23.37 -27.68
N ALA A 656 35.13 -24.23 -27.46
CA ALA A 656 35.86 -24.29 -26.19
C ALA A 656 37.36 -24.53 -26.39
N ALA A 657 38.21 -23.94 -25.54
CA ALA A 657 39.64 -24.22 -25.55
C ALA A 657 39.91 -25.68 -25.14
N THR A 658 39.27 -26.12 -24.04
CA THR A 658 39.21 -27.51 -23.61
C THR A 658 37.75 -27.93 -23.53
N PHE A 659 37.40 -29.06 -24.16
CA PHE A 659 36.06 -29.62 -24.10
C PHE A 659 36.05 -31.03 -23.54
N ILE A 660 35.22 -31.25 -22.52
CA ILE A 660 35.00 -32.55 -21.90
C ILE A 660 33.57 -32.97 -22.22
N MET A 661 33.42 -34.12 -22.86
CA MET A 661 32.11 -34.64 -23.22
C MET A 661 31.93 -36.07 -22.72
N ASN A 662 31.13 -36.18 -21.65
CA ASN A 662 30.67 -37.43 -21.06
C ASN A 662 29.15 -37.61 -21.22
N GLY A 663 28.39 -36.55 -21.53
CA GLY A 663 26.93 -36.61 -21.69
C GLY A 663 26.43 -36.88 -23.10
N ARG A 664 25.13 -36.66 -23.29
CA ARG A 664 24.45 -36.84 -24.58
C ARG A 664 24.48 -35.55 -25.41
N THR A 665 24.69 -35.68 -26.71
CA THR A 665 24.39 -34.61 -27.68
C THR A 665 23.32 -35.06 -28.65
N THR A 666 22.37 -34.17 -28.94
CA THR A 666 21.43 -34.31 -30.06
C THR A 666 21.50 -33.05 -30.91
N ALA A 667 22.55 -32.94 -31.73
CA ALA A 667 22.75 -31.81 -32.63
C ALA A 667 21.97 -32.06 -33.94
N THR A 668 21.15 -31.11 -34.36
CA THR A 668 20.45 -31.19 -35.65
C THR A 668 20.89 -30.01 -36.52
N ASN A 669 21.95 -30.16 -37.31
CA ASN A 669 22.58 -29.09 -38.12
C ASN A 669 23.26 -27.97 -37.30
N GLY A 670 24.00 -28.32 -36.23
CA GLY A 670 24.88 -27.39 -35.49
C GLY A 670 26.36 -27.75 -35.66
N THR A 671 27.28 -26.88 -35.23
CA THR A 671 28.74 -27.08 -35.34
C THR A 671 29.40 -27.09 -33.96
N LEU A 672 30.21 -28.10 -33.66
CA LEU A 672 31.04 -28.13 -32.45
C LEU A 672 32.50 -27.90 -32.85
N THR A 673 33.12 -26.82 -32.38
CA THR A 673 34.51 -26.47 -32.68
C THR A 673 35.34 -26.53 -31.40
N VAL A 674 36.40 -27.33 -31.35
CA VAL A 674 37.19 -27.54 -30.13
C VAL A 674 38.69 -27.58 -30.43
N SER A 675 39.49 -26.90 -29.61
CA SER A 675 40.96 -26.89 -29.77
C SER A 675 41.61 -28.12 -29.14
N TYR A 676 41.10 -28.56 -27.98
CA TYR A 676 41.50 -29.79 -27.30
C TYR A 676 40.26 -30.49 -26.72
N SER A 677 40.07 -31.78 -27.00
CA SER A 677 38.85 -32.49 -26.63
C SER A 677 39.11 -33.89 -26.08
N THR A 678 38.37 -34.24 -25.03
CA THR A 678 38.25 -35.62 -24.53
C THR A 678 36.79 -36.06 -24.69
N PHE A 679 36.55 -37.04 -25.57
CA PHE A 679 35.24 -37.64 -25.78
C PHE A 679 35.21 -39.03 -25.17
N ASN A 680 34.42 -39.22 -24.10
CA ASN A 680 34.33 -40.50 -23.40
C ASN A 680 33.02 -41.26 -23.69
N ASN A 681 32.08 -40.66 -24.46
CA ASN A 681 30.78 -41.25 -24.77
C ASN A 681 30.32 -41.00 -26.22
N THR A 682 29.23 -41.66 -26.62
CA THR A 682 28.69 -41.75 -27.98
C THR A 682 28.09 -40.42 -28.45
N VAL A 683 28.61 -39.86 -29.55
CA VAL A 683 27.96 -38.77 -30.30
C VAL A 683 26.87 -39.39 -31.18
N GLU A 684 25.61 -39.23 -30.81
CA GLU A 684 24.50 -39.66 -31.67
C GLU A 684 24.26 -38.60 -32.75
N ASN A 685 24.68 -38.89 -33.98
CA ASN A 685 24.30 -38.09 -35.15
C ASN A 685 22.87 -38.53 -35.57
N PRO A 686 21.84 -37.66 -35.46
CA PRO A 686 20.49 -38.03 -35.88
C PRO A 686 20.41 -38.08 -37.42
N THR A 687 20.77 -39.24 -37.96
CA THR A 687 20.43 -39.81 -39.28
C THR A 687 20.47 -38.89 -40.52
N SER A 688 21.46 -39.21 -41.37
CA SER A 688 21.53 -39.13 -42.84
C SER A 688 21.31 -37.78 -43.53
N GLY A 689 22.42 -37.12 -43.93
CA GLY A 689 22.40 -36.29 -45.14
C GLY A 689 23.26 -35.02 -45.18
N GLY A 690 24.00 -34.66 -44.13
CA GLY A 690 24.83 -33.44 -44.16
C GLY A 690 26.17 -33.65 -43.47
N ASN A 691 27.26 -33.25 -44.13
CA ASN A 691 28.60 -33.23 -43.56
C ASN A 691 28.60 -32.41 -42.27
N GLY A 692 28.99 -33.06 -41.17
CA GLY A 692 29.19 -32.44 -39.85
C GLY A 692 30.59 -31.87 -39.70
#